data_AF-A0A957ENU2-F1
#
_entry.id   AF-A0A957ENU2-F1
#
_cell.length_a   1.000
_cell.length_b   1.000
_cell.length_c   1.000
_cell.angle_alpha   90.00
_cell.angle_beta   90.00
_cell.angle_gamma   90.00
#
_symmetry.space_group_name_H-M   'P 1'
#
loop_
_entity.id
_entity.type
_entity.pdbx_description
1 polymer ?
#
loop_
_entity_poly.entity_id
_entity_poly.type
_entity_poly.pdbx_seq_one_letter_code
_entity_poly.pdbx_strand_id
1 'polypeptide(L)'
;MQAEIFRIAPLNSEVSAVDVKFISSIPGIQKVVIVTENTDYGIPAAENTTTGLADLGIEAVTFGVDIGNQDFAGIVERVRAENPDMIVVYNTGEAAYNFQQQAADAGIGPQDLPMMCNQVSLESEAFWTNVPDGNLCFMRRVGLPEVLYNDVAKAFVAKYAERTGKQAAESYALEAYDSIMIIAQAITEAGSTDSAAIIAALEGITHEGTLGTITFPVNSSNPPEAAGKDAKWWHQFPDPAITIVQYQEQGADSNASPVVFPDLYKTANVIIGGEEVEISSGDTVTVNQPAAPASDFVCDGPIKIGALAPLSAPGAVVGGEAMRDAMNIAAEELNERGGILGCEVELIVVDSEGLPERGTAVMEKLINQDQVVAVGGGYHSSVGVAAKEVAHDNGIPVVFAETWNDTITSDMQAEIFRIAPLNSEVSAVDVNFISSLPGIQKVVIVTENTDYGIPAAENTTAGLDEHGIEAVTFGVDIGNQDFAGIVERVRAENPDMIVVYNTGEAAYNFQQQAADAGIGPQDLPMMCNQVSLESEAFWTNVPDGNYCFMRRVGLPESLYNDVATAFVAKYAERTGKSVAESYALEAYDSIMIIAQAIEEAGTTDPAAIIAALEGITHEGTLGTITFPVNSSNMPEAAGKEPKWWHQFPDPAITIVQYQEPGQDSKDAAVVYPEIYRTAEPVLVNQ
;
A
#
# COMPACT_ATOMS: atom_id res chain seq x y z
N MET A 1 33.51 -18.95 -20.32
CA MET A 1 32.55 -18.16 -19.53
C MET A 1 31.23 -18.20 -20.27
N GLN A 2 30.15 -18.59 -19.60
CA GLN A 2 28.82 -18.57 -20.22
C GLN A 2 28.33 -17.13 -20.14
N ALA A 3 28.49 -16.36 -21.23
CA ALA A 3 28.08 -14.95 -21.32
C ALA A 3 26.54 -14.78 -21.34
N GLU A 4 25.81 -15.76 -20.82
CA GLU A 4 24.36 -15.91 -20.87
C GLU A 4 23.79 -16.27 -19.48
N ILE A 5 24.64 -16.34 -18.43
CA ILE A 5 24.20 -16.59 -17.05
C ILE A 5 24.14 -15.26 -16.32
N PHE A 6 22.97 -14.91 -15.80
CA PHE A 6 22.75 -13.78 -14.89
C PHE A 6 22.54 -14.30 -13.46
N ARG A 7 23.29 -13.75 -12.49
CA ARG A 7 23.25 -14.21 -11.10
C ARG A 7 22.80 -13.09 -10.15
N ILE A 8 21.73 -13.35 -9.42
CA ILE A 8 21.20 -12.48 -8.36
C ILE A 8 21.58 -12.96 -6.94
N ALA A 9 21.96 -14.23 -6.80
CA ALA A 9 22.46 -14.78 -5.55
C ALA A 9 23.89 -14.30 -5.26
N PRO A 10 24.27 -14.15 -3.97
CA PRO A 10 25.63 -13.77 -3.58
C PRO A 10 26.69 -14.78 -4.01
N LEU A 11 27.88 -14.28 -4.29
CA LEU A 11 29.09 -15.07 -4.43
C LEU A 11 29.51 -15.65 -3.07
N ASN A 12 30.10 -16.84 -3.08
CA ASN A 12 30.70 -17.43 -1.86
C ASN A 12 31.70 -16.48 -1.20
N SER A 13 32.43 -15.67 -1.99
CA SER A 13 33.36 -14.68 -1.44
C SER A 13 32.67 -13.51 -0.73
N GLU A 14 31.45 -13.16 -1.13
CA GLU A 14 30.66 -12.11 -0.47
C GLU A 14 30.12 -12.65 0.86
N VAL A 15 29.56 -13.87 0.85
CA VAL A 15 29.10 -14.56 2.08
C VAL A 15 30.23 -14.71 3.09
N SER A 16 31.39 -15.20 2.66
CA SER A 16 32.56 -15.35 3.53
C SER A 16 33.08 -14.02 4.07
N ALA A 17 33.01 -12.94 3.29
CA ALA A 17 33.42 -11.62 3.78
C ALA A 17 32.51 -11.13 4.91
N VAL A 18 31.19 -11.37 4.79
CA VAL A 18 30.22 -11.07 5.85
C VAL A 18 30.52 -11.91 7.10
N ASP A 19 30.77 -13.22 6.94
CA ASP A 19 31.11 -14.10 8.05
C ASP A 19 32.38 -13.64 8.78
N VAL A 20 33.45 -13.36 8.04
CA VAL A 20 34.73 -12.87 8.62
C VAL A 20 34.52 -11.57 9.38
N LYS A 21 33.79 -10.62 8.79
CA LYS A 21 33.51 -9.33 9.42
C LYS A 21 32.72 -9.52 10.71
N PHE A 22 31.64 -10.30 10.67
CA PHE A 22 30.83 -10.59 11.84
C PHE A 22 31.61 -11.29 12.95
N ILE A 23 32.36 -12.34 12.62
CA ILE A 23 33.18 -13.08 13.59
C ILE A 23 34.19 -12.13 14.26
N SER A 24 34.82 -11.25 13.48
CA SER A 24 35.79 -10.28 14.02
C SER A 24 35.16 -9.21 14.91
N SER A 25 33.85 -8.97 14.78
CA SER A 25 33.11 -8.03 15.63
C SER A 25 32.83 -8.60 17.03
N ILE A 26 32.88 -9.92 17.20
CA ILE A 26 32.62 -10.57 18.49
C ILE A 26 33.87 -10.46 19.38
N PRO A 27 33.79 -9.78 20.53
CA PRO A 27 34.95 -9.63 21.42
C PRO A 27 35.44 -10.98 21.96
N GLY A 28 36.74 -11.23 21.82
CA GLY A 28 37.40 -12.39 22.45
C GLY A 28 37.52 -13.63 21.55
N ILE A 29 37.01 -13.62 20.32
CA ILE A 29 37.24 -14.70 19.37
C ILE A 29 38.71 -14.69 18.92
N GLN A 30 39.41 -15.80 19.14
CA GLN A 30 40.80 -16.01 18.72
C GLN A 30 40.96 -17.31 17.91
N LYS A 31 40.06 -18.27 18.09
CA LYS A 31 40.04 -19.53 17.34
C LYS A 31 38.64 -19.92 16.90
N VAL A 32 38.49 -20.19 15.61
CA VAL A 32 37.24 -20.61 14.96
C VAL A 32 37.41 -22.00 14.38
N VAL A 33 36.40 -22.86 14.53
CA VAL A 33 36.34 -24.14 13.82
C VAL A 33 35.26 -24.09 12.75
N ILE A 34 35.63 -24.36 11.51
CA ILE A 34 34.71 -24.39 10.37
C ILE A 34 34.37 -25.84 10.05
N VAL A 35 33.09 -26.20 10.07
CA VAL A 35 32.60 -27.48 9.60
C VAL A 35 31.89 -27.26 8.27
N THR A 36 32.40 -27.92 7.23
CA THR A 36 31.97 -27.67 5.86
C THR A 36 31.68 -28.97 5.12
N GLU A 37 30.66 -28.95 4.29
CA GLU A 37 30.36 -30.05 3.38
C GLU A 37 31.25 -29.94 2.14
N ASN A 38 31.73 -31.07 1.65
CA ASN A 38 32.63 -31.16 0.50
C ASN A 38 31.88 -30.88 -0.83
N THR A 39 31.38 -29.65 -0.99
CA THR A 39 30.63 -29.16 -2.15
C THR A 39 31.36 -27.98 -2.81
N ASP A 40 30.93 -27.65 -4.03
CA ASP A 40 31.37 -26.45 -4.76
C ASP A 40 30.94 -25.13 -4.08
N TYR A 41 30.08 -25.21 -3.06
CA TYR A 41 29.74 -24.10 -2.17
C TYR A 41 30.59 -24.12 -0.90
N GLY A 42 30.57 -25.23 -0.17
CA GLY A 42 31.12 -25.35 1.17
C GLY A 42 32.65 -25.22 1.22
N ILE A 43 33.36 -25.84 0.27
CA ILE A 43 34.84 -25.77 0.25
C ILE A 43 35.30 -24.32 -0.01
N PRO A 44 34.86 -23.63 -1.08
CA PRO A 44 35.29 -22.27 -1.32
C PRO A 44 34.87 -21.29 -0.22
N ALA A 45 33.67 -21.47 0.37
CA ALA A 45 33.24 -20.63 1.48
C ALA A 45 34.13 -20.81 2.72
N ALA A 46 34.47 -22.05 3.07
CA ALA A 46 35.38 -22.33 4.18
C ALA A 46 36.80 -21.79 3.92
N GLU A 47 37.33 -21.93 2.71
CA GLU A 47 38.65 -21.41 2.34
C GLU A 47 38.71 -19.87 2.40
N ASN A 48 37.71 -19.19 1.85
CA ASN A 48 37.62 -17.72 1.88
C ASN A 48 37.52 -17.22 3.34
N THR A 49 36.68 -17.85 4.17
CA THR A 49 36.53 -17.49 5.58
C THR A 49 37.80 -17.77 6.38
N THR A 50 38.46 -18.91 6.14
CA THR A 50 39.75 -19.24 6.76
C THR A 50 40.80 -18.17 6.44
N THR A 51 40.86 -17.76 5.17
CA THR A 51 41.80 -16.74 4.71
C THR A 51 41.52 -15.39 5.34
N GLY A 52 40.26 -14.92 5.31
CA GLY A 52 39.89 -13.64 5.88
C GLY A 52 40.08 -13.56 7.40
N LEU A 53 39.83 -14.65 8.14
CA LEU A 53 40.10 -14.72 9.58
C LEU A 53 41.60 -14.67 9.87
N ALA A 54 42.42 -15.37 9.07
CA ALA A 54 43.87 -15.34 9.22
C ALA A 54 44.46 -13.93 9.02
N ASP A 55 43.92 -13.16 8.06
CA ASP A 55 44.32 -11.76 7.83
C ASP A 55 44.03 -10.85 9.04
N LEU A 56 43.06 -11.22 9.88
CA LEU A 56 42.71 -10.54 11.12
C LEU A 56 43.41 -11.13 12.37
N GLY A 57 44.25 -12.15 12.19
CA GLY A 57 44.96 -12.82 13.27
C GLY A 57 44.12 -13.81 14.08
N ILE A 58 42.96 -14.22 13.56
CA ILE A 58 42.09 -15.25 14.16
C ILE A 58 42.46 -16.62 13.56
N GLU A 59 42.76 -17.60 14.40
CA GLU A 59 43.07 -18.96 13.97
C GLU A 59 41.79 -19.65 13.47
N ALA A 60 41.84 -20.32 12.30
CA ALA A 60 40.72 -21.08 11.77
C ALA A 60 41.14 -22.52 11.44
N VAL A 61 40.34 -23.50 11.88
CA VAL A 61 40.55 -24.93 11.60
C VAL A 61 39.33 -25.49 10.88
N THR A 62 39.53 -26.10 9.70
CA THR A 62 38.43 -26.58 8.86
C THR A 62 38.32 -28.11 8.86
N PHE A 63 37.11 -28.62 9.10
CA PHE A 63 36.75 -30.02 8.96
C PHE A 63 35.75 -30.21 7.82
N GLY A 64 36.18 -30.91 6.77
CA GLY A 64 35.32 -31.34 5.68
C GLY A 64 34.49 -32.58 6.05
N VAL A 65 33.24 -32.63 5.58
CA VAL A 65 32.34 -33.79 5.66
C VAL A 65 31.77 -34.13 4.28
N ASP A 66 31.41 -35.39 4.08
CA ASP A 66 30.80 -35.83 2.83
C ASP A 66 29.35 -35.35 2.71
N ILE A 67 28.90 -35.19 1.46
CA ILE A 67 27.54 -34.73 1.17
C ILE A 67 26.52 -35.69 1.75
N GLY A 68 25.53 -35.14 2.46
CA GLY A 68 24.46 -35.93 3.07
C GLY A 68 24.90 -36.76 4.28
N ASN A 69 26.05 -36.43 4.89
CA ASN A 69 26.46 -37.03 6.15
C ASN A 69 25.42 -36.77 7.26
N GLN A 70 25.13 -37.80 8.05
CA GLN A 70 24.12 -37.76 9.12
C GLN A 70 24.75 -38.04 10.50
N ASP A 71 25.92 -38.69 10.55
CA ASP A 71 26.65 -39.01 11.78
C ASP A 71 27.87 -38.09 11.91
N PHE A 72 27.84 -37.22 12.91
CA PHE A 72 28.87 -36.22 13.17
C PHE A 72 29.65 -36.50 14.46
N ALA A 73 29.42 -37.62 15.16
CA ALA A 73 30.03 -37.88 16.46
C ALA A 73 31.57 -37.73 16.43
N GLY A 74 32.22 -38.31 15.42
CA GLY A 74 33.67 -38.18 15.24
C GLY A 74 34.13 -36.77 14.85
N ILE A 75 33.30 -36.00 14.12
CA ILE A 75 33.59 -34.59 13.80
C ILE A 75 33.49 -33.76 15.07
N VAL A 76 32.41 -33.92 15.84
CA VAL A 76 32.13 -33.24 17.10
C VAL A 76 33.26 -33.45 18.11
N GLU A 77 33.80 -34.66 18.25
CA GLU A 77 34.96 -34.92 19.11
C GLU A 77 36.20 -34.13 18.69
N ARG A 78 36.46 -34.04 17.38
CA ARG A 78 37.60 -33.27 16.85
C ARG A 78 37.38 -31.77 17.03
N VAL A 79 36.18 -31.27 16.76
CA VAL A 79 35.82 -29.87 17.00
C VAL A 79 36.03 -29.52 18.47
N ARG A 80 35.57 -30.37 19.41
CA ARG A 80 35.78 -30.15 20.84
C ARG A 80 37.27 -30.12 21.21
N ALA A 81 38.08 -31.01 20.62
CA ALA A 81 39.51 -31.08 20.90
C ALA A 81 40.29 -29.81 20.47
N GLU A 82 39.79 -29.09 19.46
CA GLU A 82 40.35 -27.81 19.02
C GLU A 82 40.09 -26.67 20.00
N ASN A 83 39.14 -26.83 20.94
CA ASN A 83 38.70 -25.82 21.91
C ASN A 83 38.41 -24.45 21.25
N PRO A 84 37.48 -24.39 20.27
CA PRO A 84 37.14 -23.15 19.57
C PRO A 84 36.43 -22.14 20.48
N ASP A 85 36.58 -20.86 20.13
CA ASP A 85 35.76 -19.77 20.66
C ASP A 85 34.45 -19.60 19.87
N MET A 86 34.41 -20.09 18.62
CA MET A 86 33.23 -20.10 17.76
C MET A 86 33.28 -21.22 16.72
N ILE A 87 32.11 -21.73 16.31
CA ILE A 87 31.98 -22.70 15.20
C ILE A 87 31.27 -22.05 14.01
N VAL A 88 31.70 -22.36 12.78
CA VAL A 88 31.02 -21.94 11.55
C VAL A 88 30.57 -23.16 10.76
N VAL A 89 29.30 -23.20 10.35
CA VAL A 89 28.69 -24.34 9.65
C VAL A 89 28.36 -23.97 8.21
N TYR A 90 29.05 -24.58 7.24
CA TYR A 90 28.74 -24.50 5.80
C TYR A 90 28.07 -25.76 5.25
N ASN A 91 27.70 -26.71 6.11
CA ASN A 91 26.88 -27.85 5.70
C ASN A 91 25.51 -27.37 5.20
N THR A 92 24.93 -28.05 4.22
CA THR A 92 23.63 -27.72 3.64
C THR A 92 22.56 -28.73 4.02
N GLY A 93 21.27 -28.34 3.94
CA GLY A 93 20.15 -29.23 4.19
C GLY A 93 20.18 -29.92 5.57
N GLU A 94 19.82 -31.19 5.61
CA GLU A 94 19.72 -31.96 6.86
C GLU A 94 21.05 -32.11 7.61
N ALA A 95 22.16 -32.17 6.88
CA ALA A 95 23.50 -32.29 7.45
C ALA A 95 23.85 -31.12 8.38
N ALA A 96 23.26 -29.93 8.15
CA ALA A 96 23.50 -28.76 8.98
C ALA A 96 22.89 -28.91 10.37
N TYR A 97 21.59 -29.20 10.49
CA TYR A 97 20.95 -29.33 11.80
C TYR A 97 21.38 -30.60 12.53
N ASN A 98 21.72 -31.69 11.82
CA ASN A 98 22.24 -32.91 12.45
C ASN A 98 23.60 -32.69 13.12
N PHE A 99 24.49 -31.93 12.48
CA PHE A 99 25.74 -31.53 13.12
C PHE A 99 25.49 -30.65 14.34
N GLN A 100 24.65 -29.63 14.19
CA GLN A 100 24.32 -28.70 15.27
C GLN A 100 23.71 -29.43 16.47
N GLN A 101 22.86 -30.43 16.22
CA GLN A 101 22.30 -31.28 17.26
C GLN A 101 23.37 -32.08 18.00
N GLN A 102 24.21 -32.80 17.26
CA GLN A 102 25.23 -33.65 17.88
C GLN A 102 26.31 -32.82 18.59
N ALA A 103 26.57 -31.60 18.12
CA ALA A 103 27.39 -30.62 18.82
C ALA A 103 26.70 -30.13 20.10
N ALA A 104 25.39 -29.89 20.06
CA ALA A 104 24.59 -29.52 21.22
C ALA A 104 24.59 -30.61 22.29
N ASP A 105 24.31 -31.85 21.94
CA ASP A 105 24.38 -33.02 22.85
C ASP A 105 25.77 -33.19 23.48
N ALA A 106 26.80 -32.68 22.78
CA ALA A 106 28.18 -32.68 23.19
C ALA A 106 28.62 -31.41 23.96
N GLY A 107 27.72 -30.49 24.30
CA GLY A 107 28.08 -29.28 25.05
C GLY A 107 29.02 -28.32 24.31
N ILE A 108 29.04 -28.40 22.97
CA ILE A 108 29.76 -27.47 22.08
C ILE A 108 28.83 -26.93 20.99
N GLY A 109 27.52 -26.99 21.25
CA GLY A 109 26.49 -26.47 20.37
C GLY A 109 26.16 -25.01 20.69
N PRO A 110 25.20 -24.43 19.96
CA PRO A 110 24.83 -23.02 20.09
C PRO A 110 24.23 -22.64 21.45
N GLN A 111 23.97 -23.59 22.34
CA GLN A 111 23.59 -23.30 23.72
C GLN A 111 24.80 -22.96 24.63
N ASP A 112 25.99 -23.41 24.25
CA ASP A 112 27.22 -23.27 25.06
C ASP A 112 28.31 -22.45 24.36
N LEU A 113 28.30 -22.42 23.01
CA LEU A 113 29.35 -21.79 22.20
C LEU A 113 28.73 -21.02 21.03
N PRO A 114 29.21 -19.79 20.72
CA PRO A 114 28.85 -19.08 19.50
C PRO A 114 28.97 -19.96 18.26
N MET A 115 27.92 -20.00 17.44
CA MET A 115 27.88 -20.82 16.24
C MET A 115 27.22 -20.07 15.08
N MET A 116 27.91 -19.96 13.94
CA MET A 116 27.30 -19.56 12.68
C MET A 116 26.58 -20.77 12.09
N CYS A 117 25.29 -20.86 12.32
CA CYS A 117 24.41 -21.90 11.82
C CYS A 117 24.10 -21.69 10.33
N ASN A 118 23.54 -22.72 9.70
CA ASN A 118 23.01 -22.63 8.33
C ASN A 118 21.59 -22.04 8.36
N GLN A 119 21.22 -21.29 7.31
CA GLN A 119 19.88 -20.74 7.15
C GLN A 119 18.77 -21.80 7.22
N VAL A 120 18.99 -23.01 6.69
CA VAL A 120 17.99 -24.10 6.72
C VAL A 120 17.61 -24.51 8.15
N SER A 121 18.46 -24.21 9.14
CA SER A 121 18.14 -24.42 10.56
C SER A 121 17.05 -23.47 11.07
N LEU A 122 16.94 -22.24 10.55
CA LEU A 122 15.90 -21.26 10.91
C LEU A 122 14.49 -21.81 10.68
N GLU A 123 14.34 -22.52 9.57
CA GLU A 123 13.07 -22.83 8.92
C GLU A 123 12.60 -24.27 9.21
N SER A 124 13.39 -25.02 10.00
CA SER A 124 13.14 -26.42 10.33
C SER A 124 12.61 -26.57 11.75
N GLU A 125 11.37 -27.02 11.90
CA GLU A 125 10.79 -27.43 13.18
C GLU A 125 11.69 -28.47 13.89
N ALA A 126 12.38 -29.32 13.12
CA ALA A 126 13.30 -30.31 13.65
C ALA A 126 14.55 -29.68 14.30
N PHE A 127 15.02 -28.52 13.84
CA PHE A 127 16.12 -27.82 14.51
C PHE A 127 15.70 -27.36 15.91
N TRP A 128 14.57 -26.66 16.02
CA TRP A 128 14.05 -26.14 17.28
C TRP A 128 13.65 -27.24 18.27
N THR A 129 13.14 -28.35 17.77
CA THR A 129 12.81 -29.52 18.59
C THR A 129 14.05 -30.09 19.27
N ASN A 130 15.17 -30.11 18.56
CA ASN A 130 16.36 -30.83 19.01
C ASN A 130 17.38 -29.89 19.70
N VAL A 131 17.41 -28.58 19.35
CA VAL A 131 18.32 -27.56 19.90
C VAL A 131 17.54 -26.42 20.61
N PRO A 132 16.79 -26.70 21.70
CA PRO A 132 15.85 -25.75 22.31
C PRO A 132 16.50 -24.54 23.02
N ASP A 133 17.80 -24.62 23.33
CA ASP A 133 18.57 -23.59 24.06
C ASP A 133 19.59 -22.84 23.16
N GLY A 134 19.42 -22.90 21.84
CA GLY A 134 20.39 -22.43 20.84
C GLY A 134 20.62 -20.91 20.74
N ASN A 135 20.60 -20.17 21.86
CA ASN A 135 20.64 -18.71 21.91
C ASN A 135 21.93 -18.09 21.36
N LEU A 136 23.02 -18.85 21.17
CA LEU A 136 24.26 -18.40 20.52
C LEU A 136 24.36 -18.86 19.05
N CYS A 137 23.24 -19.26 18.45
CA CYS A 137 23.13 -19.53 17.02
C CYS A 137 22.92 -18.23 16.25
N PHE A 138 23.90 -17.90 15.41
CA PHE A 138 23.87 -16.80 14.44
C PHE A 138 23.58 -17.38 13.06
N MET A 139 22.68 -16.78 12.30
CA MET A 139 22.27 -17.31 11.00
C MET A 139 22.38 -16.25 9.92
N ARG A 140 22.86 -16.67 8.75
CA ARG A 140 22.89 -15.84 7.55
C ARG A 140 21.54 -15.89 6.86
N ARG A 141 21.10 -14.74 6.35
CA ARG A 141 19.93 -14.60 5.49
C ARG A 141 20.29 -13.74 4.29
N VAL A 142 19.97 -14.20 3.09
CA VAL A 142 20.04 -13.38 1.87
C VAL A 142 18.76 -12.55 1.75
N GLY A 143 18.89 -11.30 1.32
CA GLY A 143 17.79 -10.35 1.24
C GLY A 143 17.74 -9.42 2.45
N LEU A 144 16.88 -8.41 2.32
CA LEU A 144 16.67 -7.39 3.33
C LEU A 144 15.95 -7.99 4.54
N PRO A 145 16.24 -7.57 5.79
CA PRO A 145 15.35 -7.86 6.90
C PRO A 145 14.01 -7.14 6.68
N GLU A 146 12.94 -7.59 7.33
CA GLU A 146 11.58 -7.05 7.11
C GLU A 146 11.48 -5.54 7.34
N VAL A 147 12.22 -5.04 8.34
CA VAL A 147 12.33 -3.60 8.63
C VAL A 147 12.92 -2.79 7.48
N LEU A 148 13.55 -3.44 6.51
CA LEU A 148 14.13 -2.86 5.31
C LEU A 148 13.43 -3.33 4.02
N TYR A 149 12.30 -4.03 4.09
CA TYR A 149 11.57 -4.42 2.88
C TYR A 149 11.08 -3.19 2.11
N ASN A 150 11.36 -3.17 0.80
CA ASN A 150 10.67 -2.30 -0.14
C ASN A 150 9.25 -2.81 -0.40
N ASP A 151 8.43 -2.05 -1.12
CA ASP A 151 7.01 -2.39 -1.28
C ASP A 151 6.81 -3.67 -2.12
N VAL A 152 7.74 -3.97 -3.03
CA VAL A 152 7.77 -5.24 -3.78
C VAL A 152 7.98 -6.43 -2.83
N ALA A 153 8.94 -6.34 -1.91
CA ALA A 153 9.20 -7.35 -0.89
C ALA A 153 8.01 -7.51 0.06
N LYS A 154 7.42 -6.41 0.56
CA LYS A 154 6.22 -6.45 1.42
C LYS A 154 5.05 -7.14 0.73
N ALA A 155 4.74 -6.73 -0.51
CA ALA A 155 3.64 -7.29 -1.29
C ALA A 155 3.85 -8.79 -1.60
N PHE A 156 5.08 -9.18 -1.94
CA PHE A 156 5.41 -10.59 -2.15
C PHE A 156 5.25 -11.39 -0.85
N VAL A 157 5.80 -10.91 0.27
CA VAL A 157 5.75 -11.59 1.58
C VAL A 157 4.30 -11.77 2.05
N ALA A 158 3.45 -10.76 1.91
CA ALA A 158 2.03 -10.85 2.25
C ALA A 158 1.33 -11.96 1.45
N LYS A 159 1.52 -12.01 0.13
CA LYS A 159 0.97 -13.07 -0.74
C LYS A 159 1.58 -14.44 -0.47
N TYR A 160 2.87 -14.49 -0.15
CA TYR A 160 3.55 -15.72 0.23
C TYR A 160 2.96 -16.29 1.52
N ALA A 161 2.69 -15.43 2.51
CA ALA A 161 2.08 -15.81 3.77
C ALA A 161 0.65 -16.32 3.60
N GLU A 162 -0.17 -15.65 2.81
CA GLU A 162 -1.53 -16.09 2.46
C GLU A 162 -1.52 -17.50 1.85
N ARG A 163 -0.59 -17.76 0.93
CA ARG A 163 -0.54 -19.03 0.18
C ARG A 163 0.06 -20.19 0.94
N THR A 164 1.05 -19.92 1.79
CA THR A 164 1.83 -20.98 2.45
C THR A 164 1.44 -21.15 3.92
N GLY A 165 0.74 -20.18 4.50
CA GLY A 165 0.50 -20.09 5.94
C GLY A 165 1.73 -19.69 6.75
N LYS A 166 2.88 -19.43 6.10
CA LYS A 166 4.11 -19.01 6.78
C LYS A 166 4.12 -17.49 6.98
N GLN A 167 4.33 -17.03 8.20
CA GLN A 167 4.37 -15.58 8.49
C GLN A 167 5.59 -14.85 7.90
N ALA A 168 6.64 -15.57 7.48
CA ALA A 168 7.77 -15.01 6.75
C ALA A 168 8.06 -15.75 5.45
N ALA A 169 8.49 -14.99 4.44
CA ALA A 169 9.08 -15.55 3.23
C ALA A 169 10.52 -15.99 3.48
N GLU A 170 10.83 -17.21 3.03
CA GLU A 170 12.19 -17.74 2.96
C GLU A 170 13.01 -16.88 1.99
N SER A 171 14.31 -16.67 2.25
CA SER A 171 15.15 -15.89 1.31
C SER A 171 15.14 -16.47 -0.10
N TYR A 172 15.11 -17.80 -0.21
CA TYR A 172 15.03 -18.52 -1.48
C TYR A 172 13.72 -18.22 -2.23
N ALA A 173 12.64 -17.90 -1.51
CA ALA A 173 11.37 -17.52 -2.13
C ALA A 173 11.44 -16.12 -2.75
N LEU A 174 12.12 -15.18 -2.08
CA LEU A 174 12.41 -13.83 -2.59
C LEU A 174 13.30 -13.91 -3.85
N GLU A 175 14.41 -14.66 -3.76
CA GLU A 175 15.31 -14.89 -4.91
C GLU A 175 14.57 -15.56 -6.08
N ALA A 176 13.76 -16.58 -5.82
CA ALA A 176 13.01 -17.28 -6.87
C ALA A 176 11.99 -16.35 -7.54
N TYR A 177 11.31 -15.51 -6.77
CA TYR A 177 10.36 -14.53 -7.30
C TYR A 177 11.07 -13.54 -8.23
N ASP A 178 12.14 -12.88 -7.75
CA ASP A 178 12.88 -11.90 -8.54
C ASP A 178 13.47 -12.54 -9.81
N SER A 179 13.96 -13.79 -9.72
CA SER A 179 14.51 -14.49 -10.88
C SER A 179 13.51 -14.62 -12.04
N ILE A 180 12.22 -14.82 -11.73
CA ILE A 180 11.17 -14.94 -12.74
C ILE A 180 10.71 -13.56 -13.21
N MET A 181 10.59 -12.60 -12.29
CA MET A 181 10.15 -11.24 -12.61
C MET A 181 11.15 -10.50 -13.49
N ILE A 182 12.45 -10.68 -13.26
CA ILE A 182 13.53 -10.16 -14.11
C ILE A 182 13.41 -10.70 -15.55
N ILE A 183 13.15 -12.00 -15.71
CA ILE A 183 12.97 -12.59 -17.04
C ILE A 183 11.71 -12.06 -17.72
N ALA A 184 10.61 -11.89 -16.97
CA ALA A 184 9.37 -11.34 -17.50
C ALA A 184 9.54 -9.87 -17.96
N GLN A 185 10.25 -9.07 -17.16
CA GLN A 185 10.62 -7.69 -17.54
C GLN A 185 11.52 -7.68 -18.78
N ALA A 186 12.56 -8.51 -18.83
CA ALA A 186 13.46 -8.57 -19.98
C ALA A 186 12.76 -9.00 -21.28
N ILE A 187 11.79 -9.93 -21.23
CA ILE A 187 10.96 -10.29 -22.39
C ILE A 187 10.14 -9.08 -22.87
N THR A 188 9.60 -8.31 -21.92
CA THR A 188 8.80 -7.11 -22.20
C THR A 188 9.66 -6.03 -22.86
N GLU A 189 10.82 -5.73 -22.27
CA GLU A 189 11.78 -4.75 -22.80
C GLU A 189 12.36 -5.16 -24.16
N ALA A 190 12.59 -6.46 -24.36
CA ALA A 190 13.02 -6.99 -25.66
C ALA A 190 11.93 -6.91 -26.74
N GLY A 191 10.65 -6.79 -26.36
CA GLY A 191 9.51 -6.88 -27.27
C GLY A 191 9.48 -8.20 -28.05
N SER A 192 10.11 -9.25 -27.52
CA SER A 192 10.45 -10.47 -28.26
C SER A 192 10.68 -11.64 -27.30
N THR A 193 10.32 -12.84 -27.74
CA THR A 193 10.66 -14.10 -27.05
C THR A 193 11.95 -14.73 -27.59
N ASP A 194 12.68 -14.03 -28.46
CA ASP A 194 13.98 -14.48 -28.96
C ASP A 194 15.04 -14.39 -27.86
N SER A 195 15.78 -15.48 -27.64
CA SER A 195 16.74 -15.58 -26.55
C SER A 195 17.87 -14.54 -26.63
N ALA A 196 18.34 -14.18 -27.84
CA ALA A 196 19.40 -13.19 -27.97
C ALA A 196 18.89 -11.78 -27.63
N ALA A 197 17.64 -11.48 -27.98
CA ALA A 197 16.99 -10.22 -27.61
C ALA A 197 16.77 -10.11 -26.09
N ILE A 198 16.33 -11.20 -25.45
CA ILE A 198 16.15 -11.25 -23.98
C ILE A 198 17.49 -11.09 -23.27
N ILE A 199 18.55 -11.77 -23.72
CA ILE A 199 19.90 -11.63 -23.15
C ILE A 199 20.37 -10.18 -23.27
N ALA A 200 20.18 -9.53 -24.43
CA ALA A 200 20.55 -8.14 -24.62
C ALA A 200 19.78 -7.18 -23.69
N ALA A 201 18.49 -7.44 -23.44
CA ALA A 201 17.69 -6.67 -22.48
C ALA A 201 18.20 -6.88 -21.04
N LEU A 202 18.49 -8.13 -20.65
CA LEU A 202 19.04 -8.45 -19.33
C LEU A 202 20.37 -7.74 -19.05
N GLU A 203 21.23 -7.52 -20.05
CA GLU A 203 22.48 -6.80 -19.85
C GLU A 203 22.31 -5.33 -19.43
N GLY A 204 21.16 -4.72 -19.76
CA GLY A 204 20.83 -3.33 -19.45
C GLY A 204 19.72 -3.16 -18.42
N ILE A 205 19.28 -4.24 -17.77
CA ILE A 205 18.10 -4.21 -16.91
C ILE A 205 18.36 -3.48 -15.60
N THR A 206 17.36 -2.71 -15.18
CA THR A 206 17.19 -2.20 -13.81
C THR A 206 15.87 -2.76 -13.30
N HIS A 207 15.92 -3.69 -12.36
CA HIS A 207 14.74 -4.36 -11.82
C HIS A 207 14.55 -4.02 -10.35
N GLU A 208 13.40 -3.43 -10.01
CA GLU A 208 12.98 -3.27 -8.62
C GLU A 208 12.32 -4.57 -8.13
N GLY A 209 13.09 -5.37 -7.39
CA GLY A 209 12.70 -6.68 -6.90
C GLY A 209 12.58 -6.75 -5.38
N THR A 210 12.21 -7.91 -4.87
CA THR A 210 12.14 -8.23 -3.45
C THR A 210 13.51 -8.20 -2.74
N LEU A 211 14.60 -8.32 -3.49
CA LEU A 211 15.99 -8.17 -3.00
C LEU A 211 16.51 -6.73 -3.09
N GLY A 212 15.69 -5.78 -3.56
CA GLY A 212 16.06 -4.40 -3.87
C GLY A 212 16.26 -4.16 -5.36
N THR A 213 16.99 -3.10 -5.71
CA THR A 213 17.31 -2.75 -7.10
C THR A 213 18.38 -3.68 -7.67
N ILE A 214 17.98 -4.56 -8.59
CA ILE A 214 18.86 -5.53 -9.26
C ILE A 214 19.35 -4.96 -10.59
N THR A 215 20.66 -4.94 -10.76
CA THR A 215 21.35 -4.53 -11.99
C THR A 215 22.54 -5.45 -12.29
N PHE A 216 23.00 -5.46 -13.54
CA PHE A 216 24.17 -6.24 -13.98
C PHE A 216 25.25 -5.32 -14.59
N PRO A 217 25.99 -4.57 -13.76
CA PRO A 217 26.90 -3.52 -14.23
C PRO A 217 28.17 -4.05 -14.91
N VAL A 218 28.48 -5.33 -14.73
CA VAL A 218 29.56 -6.03 -15.44
C VAL A 218 28.93 -6.93 -16.48
N ASN A 219 29.04 -6.54 -17.75
CA ASN A 219 28.32 -7.13 -18.88
C ASN A 219 29.14 -7.02 -20.18
N SER A 220 28.55 -7.33 -21.35
CA SER A 220 29.29 -7.25 -22.62
C SER A 220 29.78 -5.85 -22.98
N SER A 221 29.10 -4.79 -22.52
CA SER A 221 29.48 -3.39 -22.74
C SER A 221 30.50 -2.87 -21.72
N ASN A 222 30.56 -3.49 -20.54
CA ASN A 222 31.53 -3.21 -19.48
C ASN A 222 32.11 -4.54 -18.93
N PRO A 223 32.97 -5.22 -19.70
CA PRO A 223 33.49 -6.53 -19.31
C PRO A 223 34.35 -6.44 -18.04
N PRO A 224 34.58 -7.55 -17.31
CA PRO A 224 35.31 -7.56 -16.05
C PRO A 224 36.67 -6.85 -16.12
N GLU A 225 37.45 -7.02 -17.19
CA GLU A 225 38.74 -6.33 -17.31
C GLU A 225 38.58 -4.80 -17.40
N ALA A 226 37.52 -4.31 -18.03
CA ALA A 226 37.20 -2.88 -18.12
C ALA A 226 36.64 -2.34 -16.78
N ALA A 227 35.87 -3.16 -16.07
CA ALA A 227 35.32 -2.84 -14.75
C ALA A 227 36.34 -2.96 -13.60
N GLY A 228 37.56 -3.44 -13.88
CA GLY A 228 38.57 -3.72 -12.83
C GLY A 228 38.15 -4.86 -11.89
N LYS A 229 37.36 -5.82 -12.40
CA LYS A 229 36.79 -6.94 -11.66
C LYS A 229 37.27 -8.27 -12.25
N ASP A 230 37.21 -9.33 -11.45
CA ASP A 230 37.49 -10.69 -11.90
C ASP A 230 36.38 -11.23 -12.80
N ALA A 231 36.70 -12.23 -13.62
CA ALA A 231 35.78 -12.94 -14.50
C ALA A 231 34.48 -13.46 -13.80
N LYS A 232 34.53 -13.74 -12.50
CA LYS A 232 33.38 -14.20 -11.70
C LYS A 232 32.27 -13.15 -11.55
N TRP A 233 32.57 -11.88 -11.81
CA TRP A 233 31.62 -10.77 -11.71
C TRP A 233 30.80 -10.58 -13.00
N TRP A 234 31.09 -11.34 -14.06
CA TRP A 234 30.29 -11.29 -15.28
C TRP A 234 28.82 -11.57 -14.96
N HIS A 235 27.94 -10.61 -15.28
CA HIS A 235 26.49 -10.65 -15.03
C HIS A 235 26.12 -10.99 -13.57
N GLN A 236 26.91 -10.50 -12.61
CA GLN A 236 26.65 -10.63 -11.17
C GLN A 236 25.95 -9.38 -10.66
N PHE A 237 24.85 -9.57 -9.92
CA PHE A 237 24.28 -8.53 -9.06
C PHE A 237 25.27 -8.26 -7.92
N PRO A 238 25.86 -7.05 -7.83
CA PRO A 238 27.11 -6.88 -7.10
C PRO A 238 26.99 -6.73 -5.59
N ASP A 239 25.78 -6.55 -5.05
CA ASP A 239 25.58 -6.22 -3.63
C ASP A 239 24.26 -6.77 -3.06
N PRO A 240 24.00 -8.09 -3.14
CA PRO A 240 22.85 -8.67 -2.45
C PRO A 240 22.97 -8.45 -0.95
N ALA A 241 21.92 -7.92 -0.33
CA ALA A 241 21.88 -7.74 1.12
C ALA A 241 22.08 -9.11 1.81
N ILE A 242 23.04 -9.19 2.72
CA ILE A 242 23.27 -10.37 3.57
C ILE A 242 23.15 -9.91 5.02
N THR A 243 22.21 -10.51 5.74
CA THR A 243 21.88 -10.18 7.13
C THR A 243 22.29 -11.32 8.05
N ILE A 244 22.83 -10.99 9.23
CA ILE A 244 23.05 -11.97 10.30
C ILE A 244 22.03 -11.76 11.42
N VAL A 245 21.33 -12.85 11.77
CA VAL A 245 20.26 -12.85 12.78
C VAL A 245 20.59 -13.79 13.94
N GLN A 246 20.19 -13.43 15.15
CA GLN A 246 20.32 -14.24 16.37
C GLN A 246 19.01 -14.18 17.15
N TYR A 247 18.49 -15.31 17.64
CA TYR A 247 17.25 -15.35 18.43
C TYR A 247 17.43 -14.87 19.88
N GLN A 248 16.39 -14.25 20.45
CA GLN A 248 16.39 -13.67 21.80
C GLN A 248 15.69 -14.50 22.89
N GLU A 249 14.71 -15.38 22.58
CA GLU A 249 14.00 -16.19 23.60
C GLU A 249 13.79 -17.67 23.22
N GLN A 250 13.61 -18.51 24.25
CA GLN A 250 13.48 -19.97 24.20
C GLN A 250 12.06 -20.39 23.81
N GLY A 251 11.89 -21.27 22.81
CA GLY A 251 10.62 -21.97 22.54
C GLY A 251 9.58 -21.24 21.66
N ALA A 252 10.01 -20.43 20.68
CA ALA A 252 9.10 -19.93 19.64
C ALA A 252 8.52 -21.11 18.83
N ASP A 253 7.29 -21.49 19.16
CA ASP A 253 6.53 -22.53 18.47
C ASP A 253 6.30 -22.10 17.01
N SER A 254 6.92 -22.81 16.06
CA SER A 254 6.84 -22.47 14.63
C SER A 254 5.41 -22.47 14.05
N ASN A 255 4.40 -22.95 14.81
CA ASN A 255 3.00 -23.00 14.39
C ASN A 255 1.98 -22.40 15.38
N ALA A 256 2.38 -21.79 16.50
CA ALA A 256 1.43 -21.23 17.47
C ALA A 256 1.82 -19.84 17.98
N SER A 257 1.23 -18.82 17.35
CA SER A 257 1.20 -17.40 17.75
C SER A 257 2.47 -16.56 17.53
N PRO A 258 2.26 -15.26 17.26
CA PRO A 258 2.96 -14.51 16.23
C PRO A 258 4.29 -13.99 16.76
N VAL A 259 5.36 -14.32 16.05
CA VAL A 259 6.62 -13.61 16.27
C VAL A 259 6.52 -12.33 15.46
N VAL A 260 6.16 -11.27 16.17
CA VAL A 260 6.40 -9.88 15.78
C VAL A 260 7.92 -9.77 15.58
N PHE A 261 8.36 -9.60 14.33
CA PHE A 261 9.78 -9.59 13.93
C PHE A 261 10.73 -8.59 14.64
N PRO A 262 10.28 -7.52 15.31
CA PRO A 262 11.15 -6.64 16.10
C PRO A 262 11.70 -7.24 17.41
N ASP A 263 10.99 -8.16 18.06
CA ASP A 263 11.27 -8.49 19.48
C ASP A 263 12.06 -9.79 19.69
N LEU A 264 12.23 -10.62 18.65
CA LEU A 264 12.87 -11.93 18.80
C LEU A 264 14.27 -12.04 18.21
N TYR A 265 14.80 -11.00 17.55
CA TYR A 265 16.15 -11.04 16.99
C TYR A 265 17.01 -9.87 17.45
N LYS A 266 18.30 -10.12 17.73
CA LYS A 266 19.31 -9.06 17.55
C LYS A 266 19.75 -9.12 16.10
N THR A 267 19.39 -8.12 15.32
CA THR A 267 19.96 -7.92 13.98
C THR A 267 21.41 -7.48 14.21
N ALA A 268 22.36 -8.39 14.06
CA ALA A 268 23.76 -8.07 14.24
C ALA A 268 24.35 -7.81 12.85
N ASN A 269 24.36 -6.52 12.49
CA ASN A 269 24.99 -5.97 11.29
C ASN A 269 24.28 -6.34 9.96
N VAL A 270 23.73 -5.33 9.28
CA VAL A 270 23.31 -5.45 7.87
C VAL A 270 24.40 -4.86 7.00
N ILE A 271 24.80 -5.56 5.94
CA ILE A 271 25.72 -5.01 4.93
C ILE A 271 24.93 -4.68 3.67
N ILE A 272 24.85 -3.39 3.33
CA ILE A 272 24.22 -2.88 2.10
C ILE A 272 25.32 -2.17 1.29
N GLY A 273 25.57 -2.58 0.05
CA GLY A 273 26.60 -1.94 -0.79
C GLY A 273 28.02 -2.00 -0.21
N GLY A 274 28.33 -2.98 0.64
CA GLY A 274 29.62 -3.12 1.34
C GLY A 274 29.79 -2.28 2.62
N GLU A 275 28.79 -1.47 3.00
CA GLU A 275 28.82 -0.65 4.22
C GLU A 275 27.99 -1.26 5.36
N GLU A 276 28.43 -1.03 6.60
CA GLU A 276 27.76 -1.54 7.80
C GLU A 276 26.60 -0.65 8.21
N VAL A 277 25.42 -1.24 8.36
CA VAL A 277 24.25 -0.61 8.95
C VAL A 277 23.96 -1.33 10.27
N GLU A 278 24.14 -0.62 11.38
CA GLU A 278 23.80 -1.12 12.72
C GLU A 278 22.28 -0.99 12.91
N ILE A 279 21.60 -2.11 13.22
CA ILE A 279 20.16 -2.15 13.48
C ILE A 279 19.97 -2.67 14.89
N SER A 280 19.43 -1.83 15.78
CA SER A 280 19.18 -2.19 17.18
C SER A 280 17.69 -2.50 17.42
N SER A 281 17.39 -3.48 18.28
CA SER A 281 16.02 -3.88 18.60
C SER A 281 15.28 -2.74 19.32
N GLY A 282 14.20 -2.25 18.71
CA GLY A 282 13.40 -1.15 19.24
C GLY A 282 13.71 0.22 18.65
N ASP A 283 14.71 0.33 17.77
CA ASP A 283 14.87 1.52 16.94
C ASP A 283 14.04 1.37 15.66
N THR A 284 13.19 2.36 15.36
CA THR A 284 12.95 2.71 13.96
C THR A 284 14.31 3.01 13.36
N VAL A 285 14.86 2.07 12.60
CA VAL A 285 15.99 2.35 11.74
C VAL A 285 15.48 3.37 10.74
N THR A 286 15.79 4.65 11.00
CA THR A 286 15.98 5.57 9.91
C THR A 286 17.12 4.96 9.12
N VAL A 287 16.77 4.17 8.11
CA VAL A 287 17.65 3.99 7.00
C VAL A 287 17.97 5.44 6.65
N ASN A 288 19.24 5.80 6.68
CA ASN A 288 19.66 6.67 5.61
C ASN A 288 19.36 5.85 4.35
N GLN A 289 18.10 5.89 3.90
CA GLN A 289 17.79 6.15 2.52
C GLN A 289 18.93 7.07 2.10
N PRO A 290 19.66 6.82 1.00
CA PRO A 290 20.37 7.94 0.40
C PRO A 290 19.33 9.06 0.43
N ALA A 291 19.54 10.08 1.28
CA ALA A 291 18.58 11.15 1.47
C ALA A 291 18.23 11.51 0.04
N ALA A 292 16.96 11.36 -0.38
CA ALA A 292 16.58 11.39 -1.79
C ALA A 292 17.43 12.45 -2.46
N PRO A 293 18.38 12.01 -3.33
CA PRO A 293 19.75 12.54 -3.44
C PRO A 293 19.79 13.98 -2.99
N ALA A 294 20.12 14.25 -1.70
CA ALA A 294 19.80 15.49 -0.98
C ALA A 294 19.34 16.56 -1.95
N SER A 295 18.03 16.61 -2.22
CA SER A 295 17.57 17.32 -3.42
C SER A 295 18.22 18.69 -3.39
N ASP A 296 18.89 19.09 -4.49
CA ASP A 296 19.42 20.45 -4.61
C ASP A 296 18.29 21.50 -4.46
N PHE A 297 17.04 21.06 -4.32
CA PHE A 297 15.90 21.82 -3.82
C PHE A 297 16.22 22.41 -2.43
N VAL A 298 16.48 23.72 -2.44
CA VAL A 298 16.62 24.51 -1.23
C VAL A 298 15.23 24.99 -0.80
N CYS A 299 14.84 24.70 0.44
CA CYS A 299 13.60 25.22 1.00
C CYS A 299 13.68 26.75 1.13
N ASP A 300 12.91 27.47 0.32
CA ASP A 300 12.70 28.92 0.46
C ASP A 300 11.56 29.25 1.45
N GLY A 301 10.96 28.22 2.06
CA GLY A 301 9.83 28.27 2.99
C GLY A 301 9.12 26.91 3.04
N PRO A 302 8.00 26.80 3.78
CA PRO A 302 7.18 25.60 3.71
C PRO A 302 6.57 25.42 2.31
N ILE A 303 6.42 24.17 1.89
CA ILE A 303 5.69 23.81 0.66
C ILE A 303 4.21 23.92 0.98
N LYS A 304 3.53 24.85 0.31
CA LYS A 304 2.13 25.14 0.56
C LYS A 304 1.22 24.33 -0.35
N ILE A 305 0.32 23.56 0.25
CA ILE A 305 -0.70 22.79 -0.47
C ILE A 305 -2.08 23.36 -0.11
N GLY A 306 -2.88 23.68 -1.11
CA GLY A 306 -4.25 24.13 -0.90
C GLY A 306 -5.19 22.95 -0.61
N ALA A 307 -6.21 23.17 0.21
CA ALA A 307 -7.17 22.14 0.56
C ALA A 307 -8.60 22.71 0.54
N LEU A 308 -9.46 22.16 -0.34
CA LEU A 308 -10.85 22.59 -0.48
C LEU A 308 -11.77 21.73 0.39
N ALA A 309 -12.61 22.37 1.22
CA ALA A 309 -13.68 21.69 1.95
C ALA A 309 -14.92 22.61 2.09
N PRO A 310 -16.15 22.08 2.14
CA PRO A 310 -17.35 22.86 2.46
C PRO A 310 -17.54 22.95 3.99
N LEU A 311 -17.05 24.02 4.61
CA LEU A 311 -17.06 24.20 6.07
C LEU A 311 -18.22 25.07 6.58
N SER A 312 -18.99 25.69 5.68
CA SER A 312 -20.19 26.45 6.00
C SER A 312 -21.37 26.05 5.11
N ALA A 313 -22.59 26.26 5.63
CA ALA A 313 -23.82 26.11 4.88
C ALA A 313 -23.86 27.10 3.68
N PRO A 314 -24.48 26.73 2.54
CA PRO A 314 -25.32 25.54 2.33
C PRO A 314 -24.55 24.24 2.04
N GLY A 315 -23.22 24.28 1.99
CA GLY A 315 -22.38 23.10 1.79
C GLY A 315 -22.58 22.03 2.87
N ALA A 316 -22.18 20.81 2.53
CA ALA A 316 -22.18 19.64 3.43
C ALA A 316 -21.15 19.76 4.56
N VAL A 317 -21.46 20.55 5.59
CA VAL A 317 -20.53 20.92 6.68
C VAL A 317 -19.89 19.71 7.36
N VAL A 318 -20.69 18.70 7.74
CA VAL A 318 -20.18 17.47 8.40
C VAL A 318 -19.12 16.76 7.54
N GLY A 319 -19.39 16.65 6.23
CA GLY A 319 -18.44 16.08 5.28
C GLY A 319 -17.18 16.95 5.15
N GLY A 320 -17.34 18.27 5.10
CA GLY A 320 -16.21 19.19 5.03
C GLY A 320 -15.32 19.17 6.28
N GLU A 321 -15.89 19.02 7.47
CA GLU A 321 -15.11 18.88 8.71
C GLU A 321 -14.31 17.57 8.72
N ALA A 322 -14.92 16.47 8.30
CA ALA A 322 -14.25 15.19 8.17
C ALA A 322 -13.10 15.22 7.16
N MET A 323 -13.32 15.84 6.00
CA MET A 323 -12.27 16.06 5.00
C MET A 323 -11.13 16.93 5.55
N ARG A 324 -11.45 18.04 6.23
CA ARG A 324 -10.45 18.91 6.88
C ARG A 324 -9.61 18.10 7.85
N ASP A 325 -10.24 17.31 8.71
CA ASP A 325 -9.52 16.56 9.73
C ASP A 325 -8.61 15.49 9.10
N ALA A 326 -9.07 14.83 8.04
CA ALA A 326 -8.31 13.86 7.25
C ALA A 326 -7.11 14.47 6.51
N MET A 327 -7.30 15.59 5.82
CA MET A 327 -6.21 16.29 5.12
C MET A 327 -5.16 16.82 6.11
N ASN A 328 -5.57 17.27 7.29
CA ASN A 328 -4.62 17.68 8.33
C ASN A 328 -3.85 16.48 8.89
N ILE A 329 -4.47 15.30 9.05
CA ILE A 329 -3.74 14.08 9.42
C ILE A 329 -2.66 13.77 8.38
N ALA A 330 -2.97 13.84 7.08
CA ALA A 330 -1.98 13.64 6.03
C ALA A 330 -0.80 14.63 6.15
N ALA A 331 -1.09 15.93 6.30
CA ALA A 331 -0.05 16.96 6.44
C ALA A 331 0.82 16.75 7.69
N GLU A 332 0.23 16.32 8.81
CA GLU A 332 0.95 16.01 10.04
C GLU A 332 1.87 14.81 9.86
N GLU A 333 1.40 13.73 9.24
CA GLU A 333 2.23 12.55 8.93
C GLU A 333 3.40 12.88 8.01
N LEU A 334 3.16 13.71 6.99
CA LEU A 334 4.20 14.21 6.09
C LEU A 334 5.25 15.01 6.86
N ASN A 335 4.85 15.85 7.81
CA ASN A 335 5.78 16.64 8.62
C ASN A 335 6.52 15.79 9.67
N GLU A 336 5.86 14.80 10.27
CA GLU A 336 6.48 13.84 11.20
C GLU A 336 7.59 13.02 10.53
N ARG A 337 7.47 12.74 9.22
CA ARG A 337 8.51 12.05 8.43
C ARG A 337 9.56 12.97 7.81
N GLY A 338 9.60 14.26 8.19
CA GLY A 338 10.61 15.23 7.75
C GLY A 338 10.18 16.14 6.59
N GLY A 339 8.89 16.15 6.24
CA GLY A 339 8.32 16.97 5.18
C GLY A 339 8.50 16.36 3.78
N ILE A 340 8.31 17.19 2.76
CA ILE A 340 8.49 16.84 1.34
C ILE A 340 9.76 17.52 0.84
N LEU A 341 10.68 16.77 0.23
CA LEU A 341 12.00 17.28 -0.20
C LEU A 341 12.78 17.95 0.96
N GLY A 342 12.54 17.51 2.20
CA GLY A 342 13.11 18.09 3.41
C GLY A 342 12.49 19.43 3.85
N CYS A 343 11.40 19.86 3.21
CA CYS A 343 10.67 21.08 3.55
C CYS A 343 9.35 20.75 4.26
N GLU A 344 9.03 21.53 5.29
CA GLU A 344 7.73 21.45 5.98
C GLU A 344 6.57 21.66 5.01
N VAL A 345 5.51 20.88 5.17
CA VAL A 345 4.25 21.00 4.46
C VAL A 345 3.31 21.93 5.24
N GLU A 346 2.88 23.02 4.61
CA GLU A 346 1.84 23.91 5.14
C GLU A 346 0.54 23.68 4.36
N LEU A 347 -0.45 23.07 5.01
CA LEU A 347 -1.76 22.87 4.43
C LEU A 347 -2.64 24.10 4.65
N ILE A 348 -3.18 24.66 3.57
CA ILE A 348 -4.06 25.85 3.59
C ILE A 348 -5.48 25.42 3.26
N VAL A 349 -6.25 25.12 4.32
CA VAL A 349 -7.65 24.73 4.19
C VAL A 349 -8.52 25.96 3.97
N VAL A 350 -9.36 25.92 2.93
CA VAL A 350 -10.30 26.99 2.56
C VAL A 350 -11.73 26.48 2.49
N ASP A 351 -12.65 27.33 2.93
CA ASP A 351 -14.09 27.05 2.89
C ASP A 351 -14.69 27.43 1.53
N SER A 352 -15.20 26.43 0.83
CA SER A 352 -15.93 26.58 -0.43
C SER A 352 -17.41 26.91 -0.25
N GLU A 353 -17.97 26.75 0.97
CA GLU A 353 -19.38 26.93 1.32
C GLU A 353 -20.35 26.05 0.47
N GLY A 354 -19.83 25.12 -0.33
CA GLY A 354 -20.59 24.37 -1.34
C GLY A 354 -21.04 25.21 -2.55
N LEU A 355 -20.49 26.41 -2.74
CA LEU A 355 -20.93 27.38 -3.75
C LEU A 355 -19.89 27.56 -4.87
N PRO A 356 -20.28 27.44 -6.16
CA PRO A 356 -19.35 27.55 -7.29
C PRO A 356 -18.55 28.86 -7.31
N GLU A 357 -19.21 29.99 -7.11
CA GLU A 357 -18.58 31.32 -7.10
C GLU A 357 -17.58 31.47 -5.97
N ARG A 358 -17.86 30.82 -4.84
CA ARG A 358 -16.96 30.81 -3.68
C ARG A 358 -15.77 29.92 -3.95
N GLY A 359 -15.99 28.76 -4.59
CA GLY A 359 -14.97 27.87 -5.13
C GLY A 359 -13.95 28.58 -6.02
N THR A 360 -14.43 29.30 -7.03
CA THR A 360 -13.58 30.14 -7.90
C THR A 360 -12.76 31.13 -7.07
N ALA A 361 -13.41 31.88 -6.17
CA ALA A 361 -12.73 32.91 -5.38
C ALA A 361 -11.66 32.35 -4.41
N VAL A 362 -11.91 31.19 -3.79
CA VAL A 362 -10.90 30.57 -2.90
C VAL A 362 -9.77 29.93 -3.68
N MET A 363 -10.05 29.35 -4.85
CA MET A 363 -8.99 28.83 -5.74
C MET A 363 -8.08 29.98 -6.21
N GLU A 364 -8.66 31.11 -6.62
CA GLU A 364 -7.90 32.32 -6.96
C GLU A 364 -7.05 32.80 -5.79
N LYS A 365 -7.56 32.74 -4.55
CA LYS A 365 -6.81 33.12 -3.34
C LYS A 365 -5.64 32.16 -3.10
N LEU A 366 -5.90 30.85 -3.10
CA LEU A 366 -4.89 29.81 -2.89
C LEU A 366 -3.73 29.98 -3.87
N ILE A 367 -4.05 30.14 -5.16
CA ILE A 367 -3.05 30.27 -6.21
C ILE A 367 -2.36 31.63 -6.13
N ASN A 368 -3.10 32.75 -6.19
CA ASN A 368 -2.50 34.07 -6.40
C ASN A 368 -1.98 34.74 -5.12
N GLN A 369 -2.54 34.42 -3.95
CA GLN A 369 -2.15 35.06 -2.69
C GLN A 369 -1.34 34.12 -1.81
N ASP A 370 -1.81 32.88 -1.65
CA ASP A 370 -1.15 31.93 -0.77
C ASP A 370 0.03 31.23 -1.46
N GLN A 371 0.06 31.23 -2.81
CA GLN A 371 1.11 30.66 -3.65
C GLN A 371 1.28 29.15 -3.41
N VAL A 372 0.17 28.44 -3.38
CA VAL A 372 0.18 26.97 -3.28
C VAL A 372 0.75 26.34 -4.55
N VAL A 373 1.40 25.20 -4.40
CA VAL A 373 2.03 24.47 -5.53
C VAL A 373 1.10 23.44 -6.14
N ALA A 374 0.07 23.02 -5.39
CA ALA A 374 -0.95 22.05 -5.77
C ALA A 374 -2.18 22.21 -4.85
N VAL A 375 -3.31 21.63 -5.24
CA VAL A 375 -4.55 21.65 -4.45
C VAL A 375 -5.18 20.26 -4.35
N GLY A 376 -5.55 19.86 -3.13
CA GLY A 376 -6.30 18.63 -2.86
C GLY A 376 -7.70 18.89 -2.29
N GLY A 377 -8.43 17.81 -2.01
CA GLY A 377 -9.79 17.86 -1.50
C GLY A 377 -10.84 18.22 -2.55
N GLY A 378 -11.89 18.93 -2.15
CA GLY A 378 -13.10 19.12 -2.95
C GLY A 378 -14.22 18.15 -2.55
N TYR A 379 -15.48 18.59 -2.65
CA TYR A 379 -16.64 17.78 -2.27
C TYR A 379 -17.77 17.99 -3.28
N HIS A 380 -18.20 19.25 -3.44
CA HIS A 380 -19.31 19.57 -4.32
C HIS A 380 -18.86 19.60 -5.77
N SER A 381 -19.52 18.81 -6.63
CA SER A 381 -19.19 18.78 -8.06
C SER A 381 -19.31 20.16 -8.72
N SER A 382 -20.30 20.97 -8.35
CA SER A 382 -20.43 22.34 -8.89
C SER A 382 -19.26 23.26 -8.50
N VAL A 383 -18.67 23.04 -7.31
CA VAL A 383 -17.45 23.73 -6.90
C VAL A 383 -16.26 23.25 -7.72
N GLY A 384 -16.11 21.93 -7.91
CA GLY A 384 -15.04 21.35 -8.72
C GLY A 384 -15.05 21.85 -10.16
N VAL A 385 -16.22 21.84 -10.82
CA VAL A 385 -16.41 22.33 -12.20
C VAL A 385 -16.04 23.80 -12.33
N ALA A 386 -16.34 24.64 -11.34
CA ALA A 386 -15.99 26.06 -11.38
C ALA A 386 -14.52 26.33 -11.00
N ALA A 387 -13.96 25.57 -10.05
CA ALA A 387 -12.62 25.78 -9.53
C ALA A 387 -11.53 25.21 -10.46
N LYS A 388 -11.83 24.15 -11.22
CA LYS A 388 -10.87 23.54 -12.14
C LYS A 388 -10.42 24.49 -13.26
N GLU A 389 -11.33 25.35 -13.74
CA GLU A 389 -10.99 26.36 -14.76
C GLU A 389 -9.93 27.34 -14.26
N VAL A 390 -10.05 27.78 -12.99
CA VAL A 390 -9.06 28.67 -12.37
C VAL A 390 -7.71 27.96 -12.25
N ALA A 391 -7.71 26.69 -11.84
CA ALA A 391 -6.48 25.92 -11.71
C ALA A 391 -5.81 25.68 -13.07
N HIS A 392 -6.59 25.30 -14.09
CA HIS A 392 -6.14 25.12 -15.47
C HIS A 392 -5.53 26.40 -16.04
N ASP A 393 -6.23 27.54 -15.93
CA ASP A 393 -5.74 28.83 -16.43
C ASP A 393 -4.41 29.29 -15.78
N ASN A 394 -4.10 28.77 -14.58
CA ASN A 394 -2.89 29.08 -13.84
C ASN A 394 -1.86 27.94 -13.84
N GLY A 395 -2.14 26.81 -14.49
CA GLY A 395 -1.26 25.65 -14.57
C GLY A 395 -0.99 24.97 -13.23
N ILE A 396 -1.93 25.01 -12.27
CA ILE A 396 -1.76 24.42 -10.93
C ILE A 396 -2.45 23.06 -10.86
N PRO A 397 -1.75 21.96 -10.51
CA PRO A 397 -2.37 20.65 -10.39
C PRO A 397 -3.39 20.60 -9.27
N VAL A 398 -4.50 19.90 -9.53
CA VAL A 398 -5.56 19.62 -8.57
C VAL A 398 -5.87 18.13 -8.55
N VAL A 399 -5.85 17.53 -7.37
CA VAL A 399 -6.37 16.17 -7.15
C VAL A 399 -7.69 16.28 -6.43
N PHE A 400 -8.79 16.20 -7.17
CA PHE A 400 -10.11 16.28 -6.57
C PHE A 400 -10.49 14.98 -5.85
N ALA A 401 -10.84 15.15 -4.57
CA ALA A 401 -11.64 14.21 -3.78
C ALA A 401 -13.13 14.50 -3.98
N GLU A 402 -13.99 13.50 -3.78
CA GLU A 402 -15.47 13.50 -3.68
C GLU A 402 -16.27 14.23 -4.80
N THR A 403 -15.63 14.88 -5.77
CA THR A 403 -16.29 15.52 -6.91
C THR A 403 -16.59 14.48 -8.00
N TRP A 404 -17.84 14.04 -8.09
CA TRP A 404 -18.19 12.89 -8.92
C TRP A 404 -18.52 13.21 -10.38
N ASN A 405 -18.89 14.45 -10.70
CA ASN A 405 -19.34 14.78 -12.06
C ASN A 405 -18.30 14.37 -13.12
N ASP A 406 -18.73 13.58 -14.10
CA ASP A 406 -17.89 13.06 -15.19
C ASP A 406 -17.14 14.17 -15.96
N THR A 407 -17.70 15.38 -16.01
CA THR A 407 -17.11 16.55 -16.67
C THR A 407 -15.89 17.13 -15.94
N ILE A 408 -15.62 16.72 -14.70
CA ILE A 408 -14.41 17.18 -13.98
C ILE A 408 -13.16 16.89 -14.82
N THR A 409 -13.08 15.72 -15.46
CA THR A 409 -11.94 15.32 -16.29
C THR A 409 -12.23 15.23 -17.79
N SER A 410 -13.51 15.27 -18.20
CA SER A 410 -13.91 15.02 -19.60
C SER A 410 -13.35 15.98 -20.65
N ASP A 411 -12.93 17.18 -20.26
CA ASP A 411 -12.31 18.17 -21.15
C ASP A 411 -10.79 18.02 -21.26
N MET A 412 -10.22 17.01 -20.60
CA MET A 412 -8.81 16.62 -20.70
C MET A 412 -7.82 17.73 -20.30
N GLN A 413 -8.18 18.53 -19.31
CA GLN A 413 -7.27 19.50 -18.70
C GLN A 413 -6.11 18.75 -18.00
N ALA A 414 -4.87 19.12 -18.32
CA ALA A 414 -3.67 18.40 -17.84
C ALA A 414 -3.50 18.51 -16.32
N GLU A 415 -3.96 19.61 -15.75
CA GLU A 415 -3.84 19.94 -14.33
C GLU A 415 -4.81 19.14 -13.45
N ILE A 416 -5.85 18.53 -14.02
CA ILE A 416 -6.99 18.03 -13.26
C ILE A 416 -6.95 16.51 -13.15
N PHE A 417 -6.87 16.03 -11.92
CA PHE A 417 -6.87 14.62 -11.55
C PHE A 417 -8.01 14.32 -10.60
N ARG A 418 -8.53 13.08 -10.64
CA ARG A 418 -9.70 12.71 -9.85
C ARG A 418 -9.60 11.29 -9.31
N ILE A 419 -9.69 11.19 -7.99
CA ILE A 419 -9.66 9.91 -7.27
C ILE A 419 -11.05 9.45 -6.80
N ALA A 420 -12.03 10.34 -6.85
CA ALA A 420 -13.43 10.01 -6.62
C ALA A 420 -14.01 9.18 -7.80
N PRO A 421 -15.07 8.37 -7.58
CA PRO A 421 -15.73 7.61 -8.64
C PRO A 421 -16.49 8.49 -9.63
N LEU A 422 -16.64 8.06 -10.88
CA LEU A 422 -17.50 8.77 -11.84
C LEU A 422 -18.96 8.72 -11.38
N ASN A 423 -19.67 9.82 -11.60
CA ASN A 423 -21.11 9.89 -11.35
C ASN A 423 -21.85 8.80 -12.16
N SER A 424 -21.44 8.56 -13.40
CA SER A 424 -22.01 7.49 -14.23
C SER A 424 -21.69 6.09 -13.71
N GLU A 425 -20.54 5.87 -13.07
CA GLU A 425 -20.20 4.57 -12.45
C GLU A 425 -21.06 4.31 -11.23
N VAL A 426 -21.21 5.30 -10.34
CA VAL A 426 -22.07 5.17 -9.15
C VAL A 426 -23.53 4.98 -9.56
N SER A 427 -24.00 5.71 -10.57
CA SER A 427 -25.35 5.55 -11.11
C SER A 427 -25.56 4.14 -11.69
N ALA A 428 -24.56 3.57 -12.37
CA ALA A 428 -24.62 2.20 -12.87
C ALA A 428 -24.67 1.17 -11.73
N VAL A 429 -23.94 1.39 -10.63
CA VAL A 429 -24.04 0.56 -9.41
C VAL A 429 -25.45 0.62 -8.83
N ASP A 430 -26.04 1.81 -8.70
CA ASP A 430 -27.41 1.99 -8.23
C ASP A 430 -28.41 1.25 -9.14
N VAL A 431 -28.33 1.43 -10.46
CA VAL A 431 -29.21 0.78 -11.45
C VAL A 431 -29.09 -0.75 -11.37
N ASN A 432 -27.87 -1.28 -11.33
CA ASN A 432 -27.64 -2.72 -11.24
C ASN A 432 -28.16 -3.31 -9.93
N PHE A 433 -27.99 -2.60 -8.82
CA PHE A 433 -28.54 -3.01 -7.54
C PHE A 433 -30.07 -2.98 -7.57
N ILE A 434 -30.68 -1.86 -7.94
CA ILE A 434 -32.15 -1.67 -7.95
C ILE A 434 -32.82 -2.68 -8.88
N SER A 435 -32.29 -2.89 -10.08
CA SER A 435 -32.84 -3.85 -11.05
C SER A 435 -32.69 -5.31 -10.63
N SER A 436 -31.79 -5.61 -9.68
CA SER A 436 -31.66 -6.94 -9.10
C SER A 436 -32.70 -7.23 -8.01
N LEU A 437 -33.34 -6.20 -7.46
CA LEU A 437 -34.33 -6.35 -6.40
C LEU A 437 -35.68 -6.83 -6.97
N PRO A 438 -36.34 -7.82 -6.34
CA PRO A 438 -37.64 -8.28 -6.79
C PRO A 438 -38.73 -7.23 -6.54
N GLY A 439 -39.58 -7.03 -7.55
CA GLY A 439 -40.82 -6.27 -7.43
C GLY A 439 -40.71 -4.77 -7.68
N ILE A 440 -39.52 -4.24 -7.97
CA ILE A 440 -39.34 -2.82 -8.30
C ILE A 440 -39.76 -2.57 -9.75
N GLN A 441 -40.80 -1.75 -9.96
CA GLN A 441 -41.29 -1.33 -11.27
C GLN A 441 -41.32 0.19 -11.42
N LYS A 442 -41.44 0.92 -10.32
CA LYS A 442 -41.42 2.38 -10.29
C LYS A 442 -40.51 2.93 -9.19
N VAL A 443 -39.58 3.79 -9.56
CA VAL A 443 -38.66 4.49 -8.66
C VAL A 443 -38.97 5.98 -8.67
N VAL A 444 -38.93 6.63 -7.51
CA VAL A 444 -38.91 8.09 -7.44
C VAL A 444 -37.52 8.55 -6.99
N ILE A 445 -36.92 9.44 -7.78
CA ILE A 445 -35.63 10.04 -7.50
C ILE A 445 -35.85 11.44 -6.92
N VAL A 446 -35.33 11.70 -5.73
CA VAL A 446 -35.27 13.04 -5.15
C VAL A 446 -33.82 13.51 -5.23
N THR A 447 -33.60 14.62 -5.92
CA THR A 447 -32.27 15.09 -6.26
C THR A 447 -32.11 16.59 -6.04
N GLU A 448 -30.89 17.03 -5.81
CA GLU A 448 -30.55 18.46 -5.79
C GLU A 448 -30.25 18.98 -7.21
N ASN A 449 -30.58 20.24 -7.45
CA ASN A 449 -30.37 20.94 -8.73
C ASN A 449 -28.91 21.39 -8.87
N THR A 450 -27.97 20.44 -8.87
CA THR A 450 -26.52 20.70 -8.91
C THR A 450 -25.85 19.92 -10.03
N ASP A 451 -24.56 20.22 -10.25
CA ASP A 451 -23.70 19.45 -11.16
C ASP A 451 -23.43 18.03 -10.65
N TYR A 452 -23.86 17.67 -9.44
CA TYR A 452 -23.85 16.29 -8.95
C TYR A 452 -25.22 15.62 -9.16
N GLY A 453 -26.28 16.24 -8.64
CA GLY A 453 -27.59 15.60 -8.52
C GLY A 453 -28.32 15.42 -9.85
N ILE A 454 -28.21 16.38 -10.77
CA ILE A 454 -28.86 16.31 -12.09
C ILE A 454 -28.32 15.14 -12.91
N PRO A 455 -26.99 15.04 -13.18
CA PRO A 455 -26.47 13.92 -13.96
C PRO A 455 -26.66 12.57 -13.25
N ALA A 456 -26.61 12.50 -11.91
CA ALA A 456 -26.91 11.25 -11.20
C ALA A 456 -28.35 10.79 -11.46
N ALA A 457 -29.31 11.70 -11.37
CA ALA A 457 -30.71 11.38 -11.63
C ALA A 457 -30.97 11.01 -13.10
N GLU A 458 -30.32 11.71 -14.05
CA GLU A 458 -30.43 11.42 -15.49
C GLU A 458 -29.84 10.05 -15.85
N ASN A 459 -28.62 9.75 -15.38
CA ASN A 459 -27.94 8.47 -15.60
C ASN A 459 -28.74 7.31 -15.00
N THR A 460 -29.22 7.46 -13.76
CA THR A 460 -30.04 6.43 -13.10
C THR A 460 -31.40 6.27 -13.79
N THR A 461 -32.05 7.35 -14.21
CA THR A 461 -33.31 7.28 -14.98
C THR A 461 -33.12 6.51 -16.29
N ALA A 462 -32.07 6.84 -17.04
CA ALA A 462 -31.77 6.18 -18.31
C ALA A 462 -31.46 4.69 -18.11
N GLY A 463 -30.62 4.35 -17.13
CA GLY A 463 -30.29 2.95 -16.83
C GLY A 463 -31.49 2.14 -16.35
N LEU A 464 -32.37 2.71 -15.52
CA LEU A 464 -33.59 2.03 -15.08
C LEU A 464 -34.57 1.76 -16.24
N ASP A 465 -34.68 2.68 -17.20
CA ASP A 465 -35.53 2.51 -18.41
C ASP A 465 -35.07 1.31 -19.26
N GLU A 466 -33.75 1.07 -19.37
CA GLU A 466 -33.20 -0.10 -20.06
C GLU A 466 -33.62 -1.44 -19.41
N HIS A 467 -33.91 -1.42 -18.11
CA HIS A 467 -34.44 -2.55 -17.34
C HIS A 467 -35.97 -2.57 -17.26
N GLY A 468 -36.66 -1.62 -17.90
CA GLY A 468 -38.12 -1.50 -17.88
C GLY A 468 -38.69 -1.00 -16.55
N ILE A 469 -37.88 -0.30 -15.74
CA ILE A 469 -38.28 0.30 -14.47
C ILE A 469 -38.56 1.79 -14.73
N GLU A 470 -39.78 2.24 -14.45
CA GLU A 470 -40.16 3.65 -14.59
C GLU A 470 -39.48 4.49 -13.50
N ALA A 471 -38.91 5.64 -13.86
CA ALA A 471 -38.36 6.59 -12.89
C ALA A 471 -39.00 7.98 -13.02
N VAL A 472 -39.32 8.60 -11.88
CA VAL A 472 -39.82 9.99 -11.80
C VAL A 472 -38.90 10.81 -10.91
N THR A 473 -38.40 11.94 -11.42
CA THR A 473 -37.43 12.78 -10.70
C THR A 473 -38.07 14.06 -10.16
N PHE A 474 -37.81 14.38 -8.89
CA PHE A 474 -38.12 15.66 -8.27
C PHE A 474 -36.84 16.38 -7.82
N GLY A 475 -36.58 17.54 -8.41
CA GLY A 475 -35.45 18.41 -8.06
C GLY A 475 -35.77 19.37 -6.91
N VAL A 476 -34.76 19.67 -6.09
CA VAL A 476 -34.78 20.72 -5.05
C VAL A 476 -33.49 21.55 -5.09
N ASP A 477 -33.51 22.72 -4.46
CA ASP A 477 -32.30 23.52 -4.33
C ASP A 477 -31.34 22.91 -3.29
N ILE A 478 -30.03 23.14 -3.46
CA ILE A 478 -29.01 22.72 -2.48
C ILE A 478 -29.30 23.34 -1.11
N GLY A 479 -29.12 22.56 -0.05
CA GLY A 479 -29.39 23.00 1.32
C GLY A 479 -30.88 23.15 1.66
N ASN A 480 -31.81 22.72 0.80
CA ASN A 480 -33.24 22.73 1.09
C ASN A 480 -33.56 22.02 2.42
N GLN A 481 -34.44 22.62 3.22
CA GLN A 481 -34.80 22.13 4.57
C GLN A 481 -36.25 21.65 4.63
N ASP A 482 -37.16 22.23 3.85
CA ASP A 482 -38.58 21.87 3.82
C ASP A 482 -38.88 20.97 2.63
N PHE A 483 -39.21 19.71 2.92
CA PHE A 483 -39.52 18.70 1.92
C PHE A 483 -41.00 18.30 1.93
N ALA A 484 -41.87 18.95 2.71
CA ALA A 484 -43.28 18.53 2.85
C ALA A 484 -43.99 18.44 1.48
N GLY A 485 -43.80 19.45 0.62
CA GLY A 485 -44.36 19.44 -0.74
C GLY A 485 -43.69 18.45 -1.71
N ILE A 486 -42.45 18.04 -1.45
CA ILE A 486 -41.76 16.97 -2.21
C ILE A 486 -42.31 15.62 -1.76
N VAL A 487 -42.35 15.35 -0.46
CA VAL A 487 -42.87 14.12 0.16
C VAL A 487 -44.30 13.82 -0.30
N GLU A 488 -45.18 14.83 -0.35
CA GLU A 488 -46.54 14.63 -0.86
C GLU A 488 -46.59 14.25 -2.35
N ARG A 489 -45.67 14.79 -3.17
CA ARG A 489 -45.55 14.40 -4.58
C ARG A 489 -44.96 13.01 -4.74
N VAL A 490 -43.92 12.66 -3.98
CA VAL A 490 -43.34 11.32 -3.95
C VAL A 490 -44.42 10.29 -3.61
N ARG A 491 -45.23 10.55 -2.57
CA ARG A 491 -46.35 9.66 -2.21
C ARG A 491 -47.37 9.53 -3.34
N ALA A 492 -47.71 10.63 -4.01
CA ALA A 492 -48.69 10.64 -5.10
C ALA A 492 -48.23 9.80 -6.31
N GLU A 493 -46.92 9.65 -6.53
CA GLU A 493 -46.37 8.77 -7.56
C GLU A 493 -46.50 7.29 -7.25
N ASN A 494 -46.75 6.92 -5.98
CA ASN A 494 -46.82 5.54 -5.48
C ASN A 494 -45.64 4.67 -5.95
N PRO A 495 -44.39 5.05 -5.61
CA PRO A 495 -43.20 4.29 -5.98
C PRO A 495 -43.05 2.98 -5.21
N ASP A 496 -42.28 2.05 -5.78
CA ASP A 496 -41.79 0.85 -5.11
C ASP A 496 -40.46 1.11 -4.38
N MET A 497 -39.72 2.16 -4.76
CA MET A 497 -38.47 2.56 -4.11
C MET A 497 -38.20 4.06 -4.30
N ILE A 498 -37.54 4.68 -3.31
CA ILE A 498 -37.05 6.06 -3.37
C ILE A 498 -35.52 6.06 -3.48
N VAL A 499 -34.98 6.94 -4.33
CA VAL A 499 -33.53 7.19 -4.45
C VAL A 499 -33.24 8.64 -4.11
N VAL A 500 -32.29 8.88 -3.21
CA VAL A 500 -31.91 10.21 -2.73
C VAL A 500 -30.53 10.58 -3.24
N TYR A 501 -30.42 11.70 -3.95
CA TYR A 501 -29.17 12.34 -4.39
C TYR A 501 -28.97 13.73 -3.79
N ASN A 502 -29.68 14.06 -2.71
CA ASN A 502 -29.38 15.25 -1.92
C ASN A 502 -28.12 15.03 -1.07
N THR A 503 -27.27 16.04 -0.96
CA THR A 503 -26.06 15.99 -0.12
C THR A 503 -26.27 16.58 1.28
N GLY A 504 -25.42 16.17 2.23
CA GLY A 504 -25.35 16.76 3.57
C GLY A 504 -26.67 16.73 4.34
N GLU A 505 -26.93 17.78 5.13
CA GLU A 505 -28.09 17.88 6.02
C GLU A 505 -29.45 17.79 5.28
N ALA A 506 -29.50 18.25 4.03
CA ALA A 506 -30.71 18.17 3.22
C ALA A 506 -31.17 16.72 3.01
N ALA A 507 -30.23 15.77 2.94
CA ALA A 507 -30.54 14.35 2.83
C ALA A 507 -31.25 13.82 4.08
N TYR A 508 -30.72 14.13 5.27
CA TYR A 508 -31.34 13.76 6.54
C TYR A 508 -32.75 14.35 6.69
N ASN A 509 -32.91 15.62 6.32
CA ASN A 509 -34.19 16.32 6.40
C ASN A 509 -35.25 15.65 5.52
N PHE A 510 -34.90 15.26 4.29
CA PHE A 510 -35.82 14.54 3.43
C PHE A 510 -36.16 13.16 4.01
N GLN A 511 -35.16 12.40 4.44
CA GLN A 511 -35.33 11.05 4.99
C GLN A 511 -36.24 11.06 6.24
N GLN A 512 -36.03 12.00 7.16
CA GLN A 512 -36.87 12.16 8.35
C GLN A 512 -38.30 12.59 8.01
N GLN A 513 -38.48 13.57 7.11
CA GLN A 513 -39.82 14.02 6.71
C GLN A 513 -40.58 12.94 5.93
N ALA A 514 -39.87 12.09 5.17
CA ALA A 514 -40.44 10.91 4.52
C ALA A 514 -40.88 9.86 5.56
N ALA A 515 -40.08 9.61 6.60
CA ALA A 515 -40.42 8.71 7.70
C ALA A 515 -41.63 9.20 8.50
N ASP A 516 -41.68 10.50 8.88
CA ASP A 516 -42.84 11.11 9.54
C ASP A 516 -44.14 10.96 8.73
N ALA A 517 -43.98 10.89 7.40
CA ALA A 517 -45.06 10.74 6.45
C ALA A 517 -45.40 9.26 6.16
N GLY A 518 -44.68 8.28 6.71
CA GLY A 518 -44.93 6.86 6.46
C GLY A 518 -44.52 6.38 5.07
N ILE A 519 -43.49 7.01 4.49
CA ILE A 519 -42.80 6.57 3.26
C ILE A 519 -41.27 6.58 3.46
N GLY A 520 -40.81 6.43 4.71
CA GLY A 520 -39.40 6.39 5.06
C GLY A 520 -38.76 5.01 4.86
N PRO A 521 -37.49 4.82 5.23
CA PRO A 521 -36.76 3.57 5.00
C PRO A 521 -37.43 2.30 5.58
N GLN A 522 -38.18 2.42 6.68
CA GLN A 522 -38.94 1.30 7.26
C GLN A 522 -40.27 1.02 6.55
N ASP A 523 -40.80 1.99 5.81
CA ASP A 523 -42.08 1.89 5.11
C ASP A 523 -41.91 1.68 3.61
N LEU A 524 -40.79 2.03 3.01
CA LEU A 524 -40.54 1.86 1.58
C LEU A 524 -39.03 1.73 1.34
N PRO A 525 -38.56 0.79 0.49
CA PRO A 525 -37.15 0.71 0.15
C PRO A 525 -36.61 2.08 -0.25
N MET A 526 -35.50 2.48 0.37
CA MET A 526 -34.92 3.81 0.17
C MET A 526 -33.41 3.69 0.05
N MET A 527 -32.89 4.14 -1.10
CA MET A 527 -31.47 4.45 -1.24
C MET A 527 -31.23 5.86 -0.71
N CYS A 528 -30.72 5.93 0.52
CA CYS A 528 -30.34 7.15 1.18
C CYS A 528 -29.02 7.71 0.62
N ASN A 529 -28.66 8.90 1.07
CA ASN A 529 -27.37 9.50 0.73
C ASN A 529 -26.22 8.85 1.54
N GLN A 530 -25.01 8.91 1.01
CA GLN A 530 -23.80 8.41 1.68
C GLN A 530 -23.55 9.01 3.07
N VAL A 531 -24.01 10.25 3.32
CA VAL A 531 -23.87 10.90 4.63
C VAL A 531 -24.56 10.09 5.73
N SER A 532 -25.57 9.28 5.39
CA SER A 532 -26.24 8.38 6.34
C SER A 532 -25.33 7.29 6.92
N LEU A 533 -24.11 7.09 6.38
CA LEU A 533 -23.09 6.23 6.99
C LEU A 533 -22.51 6.81 8.30
N GLU A 534 -22.74 8.10 8.57
CA GLU A 534 -22.39 8.75 9.82
C GLU A 534 -23.35 8.36 10.93
N SER A 535 -23.12 7.16 11.48
CA SER A 535 -24.08 6.47 12.37
C SER A 535 -24.67 7.37 13.45
N GLU A 536 -23.85 8.07 14.25
CA GLU A 536 -24.36 8.94 15.33
C GLU A 536 -25.23 10.08 14.79
N ALA A 537 -24.77 10.76 13.73
CA ALA A 537 -25.52 11.84 13.11
C ALA A 537 -26.81 11.33 12.44
N PHE A 538 -26.74 10.20 11.74
CA PHE A 538 -27.87 9.59 11.07
C PHE A 538 -28.96 9.18 12.06
N TRP A 539 -28.64 8.39 13.09
CA TRP A 539 -29.64 7.95 14.07
C TRP A 539 -30.20 9.09 14.92
N THR A 540 -29.45 10.18 15.07
CA THR A 540 -29.94 11.40 15.73
C THR A 540 -30.95 12.15 14.86
N ASN A 541 -30.69 12.27 13.56
CA ASN A 541 -31.53 13.04 12.64
C ASN A 541 -32.65 12.22 12.01
N VAL A 542 -32.49 10.90 11.90
CA VAL A 542 -33.42 9.95 11.28
C VAL A 542 -33.63 8.72 12.19
N PRO A 543 -34.29 8.85 13.37
CA PRO A 543 -34.43 7.75 14.32
C PRO A 543 -35.16 6.52 13.76
N ASP A 544 -36.06 6.74 12.79
CA ASP A 544 -36.78 5.67 12.08
C ASP A 544 -36.08 5.24 10.78
N GLY A 545 -34.76 5.45 10.68
CA GLY A 545 -33.96 5.21 9.49
C GLY A 545 -33.57 3.75 9.19
N ASN A 546 -34.04 2.76 9.96
CA ASN A 546 -33.68 1.36 9.74
C ASN A 546 -34.05 0.87 8.33
N TYR A 547 -33.27 -0.06 7.76
CA TYR A 547 -33.38 -0.59 6.39
C TYR A 547 -32.98 0.35 5.25
N CYS A 548 -32.46 1.53 5.58
CA CYS A 548 -31.85 2.46 4.64
C CYS A 548 -30.66 1.81 3.90
N PHE A 549 -30.68 1.86 2.57
CA PHE A 549 -29.54 1.50 1.72
C PHE A 549 -28.64 2.73 1.52
N MET A 550 -27.32 2.55 1.54
CA MET A 550 -26.35 3.64 1.41
C MET A 550 -25.21 3.23 0.48
N ARG A 551 -24.70 4.18 -0.30
CA ARG A 551 -23.46 3.99 -1.07
C ARG A 551 -22.28 4.22 -0.16
N ARG A 552 -21.32 3.30 -0.19
CA ARG A 552 -19.99 3.46 0.42
C ARG A 552 -18.95 3.34 -0.68
N VAL A 553 -18.11 4.37 -0.80
CA VAL A 553 -16.89 4.33 -1.62
C VAL A 553 -15.72 3.90 -0.75
N GLY A 554 -14.85 3.07 -1.30
CA GLY A 554 -13.75 2.41 -0.59
C GLY A 554 -14.07 0.95 -0.26
N LEU A 555 -13.01 0.21 0.10
CA LEU A 555 -13.13 -1.19 0.50
C LEU A 555 -13.88 -1.33 1.84
N PRO A 556 -14.58 -2.44 2.09
CA PRO A 556 -15.09 -2.73 3.43
C PRO A 556 -13.93 -2.88 4.43
N GLU A 557 -14.14 -2.55 5.70
CA GLU A 557 -13.07 -2.56 6.73
C GLU A 557 -12.31 -3.88 6.82
N SER A 558 -13.00 -5.01 6.60
CA SER A 558 -12.39 -6.34 6.59
C SER A 558 -11.34 -6.55 5.49
N LEU A 559 -11.28 -5.64 4.51
CA LEU A 559 -10.36 -5.66 3.37
C LEU A 559 -9.46 -4.42 3.34
N TYR A 560 -9.42 -3.63 4.41
CA TYR A 560 -8.47 -2.52 4.51
C TYR A 560 -7.03 -3.01 4.37
N ASN A 561 -6.25 -2.28 3.58
CA ASN A 561 -4.81 -2.39 3.57
C ASN A 561 -4.22 -1.68 4.81
N ASP A 562 -2.90 -1.74 4.98
CA ASP A 562 -2.22 -1.15 6.14
C ASP A 562 -2.38 0.38 6.17
N VAL A 563 -2.42 1.02 5.00
CA VAL A 563 -2.60 2.49 4.86
C VAL A 563 -3.98 2.92 5.37
N ALA A 564 -5.04 2.28 4.87
CA ALA A 564 -6.41 2.52 5.33
C ALA A 564 -6.54 2.23 6.83
N THR A 565 -5.97 1.11 7.31
CA THR A 565 -6.02 0.74 8.74
C THR A 565 -5.34 1.79 9.62
N ALA A 566 -4.15 2.26 9.25
CA ALA A 566 -3.40 3.26 9.99
C ALA A 566 -4.11 4.62 10.00
N PHE A 567 -4.60 5.06 8.83
CA PHE A 567 -5.35 6.30 8.70
C PHE A 567 -6.63 6.27 9.55
N VAL A 568 -7.45 5.21 9.42
CA VAL A 568 -8.71 5.07 10.16
C VAL A 568 -8.48 5.10 11.67
N ALA A 569 -7.39 4.49 12.16
CA ALA A 569 -7.03 4.54 13.57
C ALA A 569 -6.73 5.97 14.06
N LYS A 570 -5.92 6.73 13.31
CA LYS A 570 -5.63 8.14 13.64
C LYS A 570 -6.85 9.04 13.50
N TYR A 571 -7.67 8.78 12.49
CA TYR A 571 -8.93 9.50 12.28
C TYR A 571 -9.90 9.28 13.45
N ALA A 572 -10.02 8.04 13.93
CA ALA A 572 -10.82 7.70 15.10
C ALA A 572 -10.27 8.37 16.38
N GLU A 573 -8.95 8.43 16.57
CA GLU A 573 -8.34 9.13 17.70
C GLU A 573 -8.65 10.64 17.69
N ARG A 574 -8.59 11.26 16.49
CA ARG A 574 -8.85 12.69 16.30
C ARG A 574 -10.31 13.06 16.53
N THR A 575 -11.23 12.27 15.95
CA THR A 575 -12.63 12.65 15.83
C THR A 575 -13.53 11.98 16.87
N GLY A 576 -13.09 10.87 17.45
CA GLY A 576 -13.91 10.00 18.29
C GLY A 576 -14.91 9.15 17.51
N LYS A 577 -14.93 9.21 16.17
CA LYS A 577 -15.81 8.42 15.32
C LYS A 577 -15.35 6.96 15.25
N SER A 578 -16.30 6.06 15.10
CA SER A 578 -16.08 4.62 14.98
C SER A 578 -15.68 4.17 13.58
N VAL A 579 -15.93 5.00 12.56
CA VAL A 579 -15.71 4.74 11.14
C VAL A 579 -15.16 6.00 10.50
N ALA A 580 -14.24 5.85 9.54
CA ALA A 580 -13.85 6.95 8.67
C ALA A 580 -14.73 6.96 7.42
N GLU A 581 -15.24 8.13 7.05
CA GLU A 581 -16.10 8.26 5.90
C GLU A 581 -15.35 8.16 4.58
N SER A 582 -16.07 7.76 3.53
CA SER A 582 -15.56 7.72 2.16
C SER A 582 -14.87 9.02 1.74
N TYR A 583 -15.51 10.17 1.97
CA TYR A 583 -14.92 11.48 1.66
C TYR A 583 -13.70 11.82 2.53
N ALA A 584 -13.55 11.24 3.73
CA ALA A 584 -12.38 11.43 4.57
C ALA A 584 -11.19 10.63 4.03
N LEU A 585 -11.42 9.37 3.62
CA LEU A 585 -10.45 8.51 2.95
C LEU A 585 -9.93 9.17 1.66
N GLU A 586 -10.86 9.61 0.79
CA GLU A 586 -10.50 10.32 -0.45
C GLU A 586 -9.74 11.61 -0.17
N ALA A 587 -10.14 12.42 0.82
CA ALA A 587 -9.46 13.66 1.13
C ALA A 587 -8.02 13.43 1.63
N TYR A 588 -7.80 12.42 2.47
CA TYR A 588 -6.46 12.00 2.90
C TYR A 588 -5.59 11.60 1.70
N ASP A 589 -6.09 10.70 0.85
CA ASP A 589 -5.35 10.21 -0.33
C ASP A 589 -5.03 11.33 -1.31
N SER A 590 -5.90 12.33 -1.46
CA SER A 590 -5.64 13.48 -2.34
C SER A 590 -4.38 14.27 -1.95
N ILE A 591 -4.10 14.40 -0.65
CA ILE A 591 -2.91 15.10 -0.15
C ILE A 591 -1.68 14.21 -0.25
N MET A 592 -1.82 12.92 0.08
CA MET A 592 -0.71 11.96 0.04
C MET A 592 -0.20 11.73 -1.39
N ILE A 593 -1.09 11.67 -2.38
CA ILE A 593 -0.72 11.57 -3.80
C ILE A 593 0.02 12.81 -4.29
N ILE A 594 -0.48 14.00 -3.93
CA ILE A 594 0.21 15.26 -4.27
C ILE A 594 1.61 15.27 -3.67
N ALA A 595 1.73 14.83 -2.41
CA ALA A 595 3.02 14.77 -1.72
C ALA A 595 4.00 13.82 -2.42
N GLN A 596 3.57 12.59 -2.74
CA GLN A 596 4.38 11.64 -3.49
C GLN A 596 4.78 12.19 -4.87
N ALA A 597 3.87 12.84 -5.59
CA ALA A 597 4.18 13.43 -6.89
C ALA A 597 5.23 14.55 -6.80
N ILE A 598 5.19 15.38 -5.76
CA ILE A 598 6.23 16.41 -5.52
C ILE A 598 7.58 15.75 -5.20
N GLU A 599 7.57 14.68 -4.39
CA GLU A 599 8.77 13.90 -4.08
C GLU A 599 9.39 13.27 -5.34
N GLU A 600 8.58 12.62 -6.17
CA GLU A 600 9.01 12.00 -7.43
C GLU A 600 9.49 13.04 -8.47
N ALA A 601 8.84 14.20 -8.52
CA ALA A 601 9.26 15.30 -9.39
C ALA A 601 10.59 15.94 -8.95
N GLY A 602 10.94 15.85 -7.65
CA GLY A 602 12.13 16.50 -7.09
C GLY A 602 12.07 18.03 -7.09
N THR A 603 10.89 18.61 -7.32
CA THR A 603 10.66 20.06 -7.44
C THR A 603 9.21 20.41 -7.14
N THR A 604 8.95 21.69 -6.84
CA THR A 604 7.60 22.25 -6.71
C THR A 604 7.08 22.90 -8.00
N ASP A 605 7.77 22.72 -9.13
CA ASP A 605 7.29 23.18 -10.43
C ASP A 605 5.99 22.46 -10.83
N PRO A 606 4.88 23.18 -11.07
CA PRO A 606 3.59 22.57 -11.35
C PRO A 606 3.58 21.60 -12.54
N ALA A 607 4.32 21.90 -13.61
CA ALA A 607 4.36 21.03 -14.79
C ALA A 607 5.09 19.72 -14.50
N ALA A 608 6.14 19.76 -13.67
CA ALA A 608 6.84 18.56 -13.20
C ALA A 608 5.95 17.72 -12.27
N ILE A 609 5.18 18.35 -11.38
CA ILE A 609 4.21 17.65 -10.50
C ILE A 609 3.14 16.95 -11.35
N ILE A 610 2.59 17.62 -12.37
CA ILE A 610 1.60 17.03 -13.28
C ILE A 610 2.18 15.79 -13.98
N ALA A 611 3.40 15.89 -14.51
CA ALA A 611 4.06 14.76 -15.16
C ALA A 611 4.29 13.57 -14.20
N ALA A 612 4.64 13.84 -12.95
CA ALA A 612 4.77 12.81 -11.92
C ALA A 612 3.40 12.17 -11.58
N LEU A 613 2.34 12.99 -11.43
CA LEU A 613 0.98 12.50 -11.21
C LEU A 613 0.53 11.57 -12.35
N GLU A 614 0.79 11.90 -13.62
CA GLU A 614 0.40 11.03 -14.76
C GLU A 614 1.02 9.62 -14.70
N GLY A 615 2.23 9.50 -14.13
CA GLY A 615 2.96 8.24 -13.99
C GLY A 615 2.81 7.55 -12.62
N ILE A 616 2.02 8.13 -11.71
CA ILE A 616 2.04 7.73 -10.31
C ILE A 616 1.42 6.34 -10.09
N THR A 617 2.00 5.60 -9.16
CA THR A 617 1.37 4.45 -8.50
C THR A 617 1.43 4.70 -7.01
N HIS A 618 0.26 4.96 -6.42
CA HIS A 618 0.15 5.31 -5.00
C HIS A 618 -0.67 4.26 -4.26
N GLU A 619 -0.11 3.69 -3.19
CA GLU A 619 -0.86 2.85 -2.27
C GLU A 619 -1.59 3.73 -1.25
N GLY A 620 -2.86 4.03 -1.55
CA GLY A 620 -3.72 4.86 -0.71
C GLY A 620 -4.70 4.06 0.15
N THR A 621 -5.52 4.77 0.89
CA THR A 621 -6.63 4.20 1.67
C THR A 621 -7.73 3.59 0.79
N LEU A 622 -7.87 4.07 -0.45
CA LEU A 622 -8.80 3.52 -1.46
C LEU A 622 -8.23 2.30 -2.21
N GLY A 623 -6.99 1.91 -1.93
CA GLY A 623 -6.22 0.91 -2.67
C GLY A 623 -5.14 1.54 -3.56
N THR A 624 -4.71 0.81 -4.58
CA THR A 624 -3.67 1.27 -5.52
C THR A 624 -4.25 2.30 -6.50
N ILE A 625 -3.96 3.58 -6.30
CA ILE A 625 -4.41 4.68 -7.14
C ILE A 625 -3.42 4.90 -8.29
N THR A 626 -3.94 4.94 -9.51
CA THR A 626 -3.20 5.17 -10.77
C THR A 626 -4.04 5.98 -11.75
N PHE A 627 -3.39 6.58 -12.76
CA PHE A 627 -4.05 7.33 -13.83
C PHE A 627 -3.68 6.78 -15.21
N PRO A 628 -4.27 5.63 -15.61
CA PRO A 628 -3.85 4.91 -16.81
C PRO A 628 -4.22 5.58 -18.14
N VAL A 629 -5.11 6.58 -18.12
CA VAL A 629 -5.48 7.40 -19.28
C VAL A 629 -4.99 8.82 -19.01
N ASN A 630 -3.94 9.21 -19.74
CA ASN A 630 -3.16 10.42 -19.50
C ASN A 630 -2.50 10.90 -20.82
N SER A 631 -1.60 11.89 -20.78
CA SER A 631 -0.96 12.42 -21.99
C SER A 631 -0.19 11.38 -22.82
N SER A 632 0.33 10.32 -22.17
CA SER A 632 1.07 9.23 -22.82
C SER A 632 0.16 8.10 -23.33
N ASN A 633 -1.07 8.01 -22.80
CA ASN A 633 -2.09 7.05 -23.22
C ASN A 633 -3.46 7.73 -23.34
N MET A 634 -3.62 8.57 -24.37
CA MET A 634 -4.83 9.36 -24.62
C MET A 634 -6.10 8.48 -24.66
N PRO A 635 -7.29 9.03 -24.33
CA PRO A 635 -8.54 8.24 -24.26
C PRO A 635 -8.83 7.39 -25.50
N GLU A 636 -8.63 7.93 -26.71
CA GLU A 636 -8.80 7.19 -27.97
C GLU A 636 -7.87 5.98 -28.06
N ALA A 637 -6.60 6.12 -27.67
CA ALA A 637 -5.62 5.04 -27.68
C ALA A 637 -5.94 3.96 -26.62
N ALA A 638 -6.48 4.38 -25.47
CA ALA A 638 -6.94 3.50 -24.41
C ALA A 638 -8.28 2.82 -24.70
N GLY A 639 -8.99 3.21 -25.78
CA GLY A 639 -10.34 2.73 -26.08
C GLY A 639 -11.37 3.19 -25.03
N LYS A 640 -11.14 4.36 -24.42
CA LYS A 640 -11.95 4.94 -23.35
C LYS A 640 -12.54 6.28 -23.77
N GLU A 641 -13.65 6.66 -23.15
CA GLU A 641 -14.25 7.99 -23.31
C GLU A 641 -13.41 9.08 -22.63
N PRO A 642 -13.53 10.36 -23.03
CA PRO A 642 -12.74 11.46 -22.44
C PRO A 642 -12.85 11.60 -20.92
N LYS A 643 -13.99 11.24 -20.32
CA LYS A 643 -14.18 11.25 -18.84
C LYS A 643 -13.20 10.37 -18.06
N TRP A 644 -12.50 9.46 -18.74
CA TRP A 644 -11.47 8.63 -18.12
C TRP A 644 -10.10 9.30 -18.05
N TRP A 645 -9.93 10.48 -18.65
CA TRP A 645 -8.72 11.29 -18.49
C TRP A 645 -8.41 11.51 -17.01
N HIS A 646 -7.17 11.24 -16.59
CA HIS A 646 -6.68 11.43 -15.21
C HIS A 646 -7.66 10.93 -14.14
N GLN A 647 -8.32 9.82 -14.45
CA GLN A 647 -9.31 9.17 -13.60
C GLN A 647 -8.71 7.96 -12.89
N PHE A 648 -8.87 7.88 -11.57
CA PHE A 648 -8.69 6.62 -10.85
C PHE A 648 -9.78 5.63 -11.29
N PRO A 649 -9.44 4.51 -11.96
CA PRO A 649 -10.43 3.80 -12.76
C PRO A 649 -11.32 2.82 -11.99
N ASP A 650 -10.89 2.34 -10.82
CA ASP A 650 -11.53 1.21 -10.14
C ASP A 650 -11.75 1.46 -8.64
N PRO A 651 -12.40 2.56 -8.23
CA PRO A 651 -12.79 2.72 -6.84
C PRO A 651 -13.79 1.63 -6.44
N ALA A 652 -13.57 0.99 -5.30
CA ALA A 652 -14.55 0.05 -4.75
C ALA A 652 -15.82 0.81 -4.36
N ILE A 653 -16.98 0.36 -4.82
CA ILE A 653 -18.29 0.93 -4.48
C ILE A 653 -19.18 -0.20 -3.99
N THR A 654 -19.71 -0.04 -2.78
CA THR A 654 -20.62 -1.00 -2.15
C THR A 654 -21.94 -0.34 -1.80
N ILE A 655 -23.02 -1.11 -1.83
CA ILE A 655 -24.29 -0.75 -1.20
C ILE A 655 -24.33 -1.46 0.16
N VAL A 656 -24.47 -0.68 1.22
CA VAL A 656 -24.63 -1.19 2.58
C VAL A 656 -26.05 -0.91 3.08
N GLN A 657 -26.52 -1.70 4.04
CA GLN A 657 -27.84 -1.56 4.64
C GLN A 657 -27.77 -1.66 6.16
N TYR A 658 -28.40 -0.70 6.86
CA TYR A 658 -28.72 -0.88 8.27
C TYR A 658 -29.85 -1.90 8.41
N GLN A 659 -29.58 -3.04 9.04
CA GLN A 659 -30.58 -4.10 9.25
C GLN A 659 -31.14 -4.09 10.68
N GLU A 660 -30.46 -3.40 11.60
CA GLU A 660 -30.90 -3.22 12.98
C GLU A 660 -30.93 -1.73 13.36
N PRO A 661 -31.90 -1.28 14.18
CA PRO A 661 -31.94 0.10 14.68
C PRO A 661 -30.70 0.45 15.50
N GLY A 662 -30.12 1.63 15.25
CA GLY A 662 -28.95 2.11 15.98
C GLY A 662 -27.64 1.40 15.61
N GLN A 663 -27.64 0.60 14.54
CA GLN A 663 -26.45 -0.11 14.07
C GLN A 663 -25.36 0.86 13.62
N ASP A 664 -24.10 0.55 13.93
CA ASP A 664 -22.96 1.28 13.41
C ASP A 664 -22.71 0.90 11.95
N SER A 665 -22.33 1.86 11.10
CA SER A 665 -22.14 1.63 9.67
C SER A 665 -21.02 0.64 9.38
N LYS A 666 -20.02 0.48 10.26
CA LYS A 666 -19.03 -0.60 10.08
C LYS A 666 -19.62 -2.00 10.22
N ASP A 667 -20.65 -2.13 11.05
CA ASP A 667 -21.33 -3.39 11.32
C ASP A 667 -22.48 -3.62 10.32
N ALA A 668 -22.83 -2.60 9.51
CA ALA A 668 -23.88 -2.67 8.51
C ALA A 668 -23.58 -3.71 7.43
N ALA A 669 -24.62 -4.39 6.96
CA ALA A 669 -24.46 -5.43 5.95
C ALA A 669 -24.08 -4.80 4.61
N VAL A 670 -23.04 -5.32 3.96
CA VAL A 670 -22.81 -5.09 2.53
C VAL A 670 -23.79 -5.99 1.79
N VAL A 671 -24.70 -5.40 1.02
CA VAL A 671 -25.75 -6.12 0.28
C VAL A 671 -25.44 -6.23 -1.21
N TYR A 672 -24.54 -5.37 -1.72
CA TYR A 672 -24.09 -5.37 -3.12
C TYR A 672 -22.70 -4.72 -3.24
N PRO A 673 -21.84 -5.12 -4.21
CA PRO A 673 -21.99 -6.26 -5.13
C PRO A 673 -21.79 -7.61 -4.45
N GLU A 674 -22.13 -8.70 -5.14
CA GLU A 674 -22.04 -10.08 -4.64
C GLU A 674 -20.66 -10.41 -4.06
N ILE A 675 -19.59 -9.91 -4.68
CA ILE A 675 -18.21 -10.18 -4.28
C ILE A 675 -17.86 -9.67 -2.87
N TYR A 676 -18.61 -8.69 -2.37
CA TYR A 676 -18.44 -8.13 -1.02
C TYR A 676 -19.64 -8.42 -0.11
N ARG A 677 -20.65 -9.17 -0.58
CA ARG A 677 -21.92 -9.34 0.14
C ARG A 677 -21.70 -10.08 1.46
N THR A 678 -22.21 -9.49 2.55
CA THR A 678 -22.21 -10.09 3.89
C THR A 678 -23.60 -10.53 4.35
N ALA A 679 -24.68 -9.96 3.79
CA ALA A 679 -26.05 -10.42 4.00
C ALA A 679 -26.96 -10.09 2.80
N GLU A 680 -28.12 -10.74 2.75
CA GLU A 680 -29.17 -10.41 1.78
C GLU A 680 -29.84 -9.07 2.14
N PRO A 681 -30.26 -8.26 1.15
CA PRO A 681 -31.00 -7.03 1.41
C PRO A 681 -32.36 -7.34 2.03
N VAL A 682 -32.73 -6.58 3.07
CA VAL A 682 -34.06 -6.60 3.66
C VAL A 682 -34.96 -5.63 2.88
N LEU A 683 -36.00 -6.16 2.24
CA LEU A 683 -36.98 -5.35 1.53
C LEU A 683 -38.24 -5.18 2.39
N VAL A 684 -38.59 -3.94 2.67
CA VAL A 684 -39.81 -3.58 3.38
C VAL A 684 -41.02 -3.61 2.41
N ASN A 685 -42.23 -3.76 2.95
CA ASN A 685 -43.50 -3.84 2.19
C ASN A 685 -43.70 -5.03 1.24
N GLN A 686 -42.96 -6.14 1.41
CA GLN A 686 -43.20 -7.39 0.66
C GLN A 686 -44.32 -8.28 1.23
#